data_AF-A0A9D8G0Q9-F1
#
_entry.id   AF-A0A9D8G0Q9-F1
#
_cell.length_a   1.000
_cell.length_b   1.000
_cell.length_c   1.000
_cell.angle_alpha   90.00
_cell.angle_beta   90.00
_cell.angle_gamma   90.00
#
_symmetry.space_group_name_H-M   'P 1'
#
loop_
_entity.id
_entity.type
_entity.pdbx_description
1 polymer ?
#
loop_
_entity_poly.entity_id
_entity_poly.type
_entity_poly.pdbx_seq_one_letter_code
_entity_poly.pdbx_strand_id
1 'polypeptide(L)'
;MTRLASTAKAGFYPTPDRVTELITRFVVSAITAEPTTKGRLLDPCCGEGIAAQTVARAWHLEGYGIEIDAERALAASSRLHRVLHLDYAQARAPLHGFQVLYANPPYDYDAGEGKRLEYTCLRETTKWLCAGGLLVYLVPQYRVDARMAGFLAASFKDLRAYKFPDPEYQTFKQVVIFGIAKNEPARDDTAALALLGACRGALPALPNEPSVEECYTLPAPLPEDPKRAFYFRGNELNPQEALDEALQRGVWASDEWRDLIEPHRAFAGFRPLMPLKKGHLATLIAAGMMQNILLENDQGERVLVKGRTYKVQEEVETAEDDEAEVVRDRFVTEIIALDLNTGEHTQVNEPSALADFIEKWREGLVARVQETFKPLYEFDLDAEGPRVNATLDGLSKNRRLPGRVETGLFPAQKHVSVALWKRLQTANSAICVGEMGTGKTTISITVSELMRMCSNDTRPSLVLSPPHLIAKWIREIQETVPGAFAMELRRIGDVPDFVRRVKTLAPGTPAYAVVSREMAKLGSGWKPAYIKRRLVLREEVRVRDEGEGWGWHDEVRWAAEEVFACPNCGHPVCEVEGGREYGHVHDAAYLAKRKRFCFECHAPLFQMTHLNGVTRACASSLPLLGSNPGAAHQGRCGNGNDSSATAQNGHGRAKATVTERYPIADYIARRYPGFFKLLIADEVHRVPRSVHL
;
A
#
# COMPACT_ATOMS: atom_id res chain seq x y z
N MET A 1 -9.69 -60.14 -1.60
CA MET A 1 -10.99 -59.41 -1.66
C MET A 1 -10.91 -57.96 -1.15
N THR A 2 -9.74 -57.42 -0.77
CA THR A 2 -9.60 -56.16 -0.02
C THR A 2 -9.40 -54.89 -0.87
N ARG A 3 -8.85 -55.00 -2.10
CA ARG A 3 -8.52 -53.82 -2.92
C ARG A 3 -9.75 -53.17 -3.54
N LEU A 4 -10.66 -53.96 -4.14
CA LEU A 4 -11.90 -53.47 -4.75
C LEU A 4 -12.84 -52.78 -3.74
N ALA A 5 -12.93 -53.30 -2.50
CA ALA A 5 -13.74 -52.69 -1.43
C ALA A 5 -13.12 -51.39 -0.87
N SER A 6 -11.79 -51.27 -0.88
CA SER A 6 -11.08 -50.04 -0.50
C SER A 6 -11.21 -48.96 -1.58
N THR A 7 -11.14 -49.35 -2.86
CA THR A 7 -11.37 -48.45 -4.01
C THR A 7 -12.82 -47.95 -4.04
N ALA A 8 -13.80 -48.78 -3.72
CA ALA A 8 -15.22 -48.38 -3.60
C ALA A 8 -15.48 -47.37 -2.47
N LYS A 9 -14.59 -47.26 -1.48
CA LYS A 9 -14.64 -46.26 -0.40
C LYS A 9 -13.68 -45.10 -0.61
N ALA A 10 -13.03 -44.99 -1.78
CA ALA A 10 -11.96 -44.03 -2.05
C ALA A 10 -10.85 -44.00 -0.96
N GLY A 11 -10.58 -45.14 -0.31
CA GLY A 11 -9.61 -45.23 0.79
C GLY A 11 -10.04 -44.57 2.11
N PHE A 12 -11.31 -44.13 2.24
CA PHE A 12 -11.87 -43.48 3.43
C PHE A 12 -12.20 -44.49 4.54
N TYR A 13 -11.61 -44.26 5.72
CA TYR A 13 -11.95 -44.95 6.97
C TYR A 13 -12.21 -43.89 8.05
N PRO A 14 -13.45 -43.77 8.55
CA PRO A 14 -13.78 -42.76 9.55
C PRO A 14 -13.00 -43.00 10.84
N THR A 15 -12.53 -41.93 11.48
CA THR A 15 -12.00 -42.03 12.84
C THR A 15 -13.12 -42.48 13.77
N PRO A 16 -12.93 -43.52 14.61
CA PRO A 16 -13.95 -43.93 15.57
C PRO A 16 -14.25 -42.81 16.57
N ASP A 17 -15.52 -42.60 16.91
CA ASP A 17 -15.97 -41.50 17.79
C ASP A 17 -15.23 -41.50 19.13
N ARG A 18 -15.05 -42.68 19.75
CA ARG A 18 -14.27 -42.84 20.99
C ARG A 18 -12.85 -42.30 20.86
N VAL A 19 -12.18 -42.56 19.73
CA VAL A 19 -10.81 -42.09 19.50
C VAL A 19 -10.80 -40.58 19.30
N THR A 20 -11.76 -40.04 18.55
CA THR A 20 -11.92 -38.59 18.37
C THR A 20 -12.15 -37.88 19.70
N GLU A 21 -13.02 -38.41 20.57
CA GLU A 21 -13.26 -37.88 21.91
C GLU A 21 -11.99 -37.87 22.76
N LEU A 22 -11.19 -38.93 22.72
CA LEU A 22 -9.91 -38.99 23.43
C LEU A 22 -8.92 -37.95 22.92
N ILE A 23 -8.84 -37.75 21.60
CA ILE A 23 -7.99 -36.72 20.99
C ILE A 23 -8.34 -35.33 21.53
N THR A 24 -9.62 -35.02 21.74
CA THR A 24 -10.03 -33.68 22.25
C THR A 24 -9.43 -33.32 23.61
N ARG A 25 -9.02 -34.33 24.40
CA ARG A 25 -8.49 -34.15 25.77
C ARG A 25 -7.02 -33.70 25.80
N PHE A 26 -6.33 -33.70 24.67
CA PHE A 26 -4.91 -33.38 24.56
C PHE A 26 -4.59 -31.88 24.47
N VAL A 27 -5.55 -30.98 24.77
CA VAL A 27 -5.33 -29.52 24.74
C VAL A 27 -5.80 -28.90 26.05
N VAL A 28 -4.91 -28.19 26.76
CA VAL A 28 -5.16 -27.69 28.14
C VAL A 28 -5.99 -26.40 28.20
N SER A 29 -6.06 -25.64 27.12
CA SER A 29 -6.77 -24.36 27.11
C SER A 29 -7.06 -23.92 25.68
N ALA A 30 -8.35 -23.80 25.36
CA ALA A 30 -8.81 -23.15 24.14
C ALA A 30 -8.58 -21.63 24.24
N ILE A 31 -8.04 -21.08 23.16
CA ILE A 31 -7.97 -19.66 22.80
C ILE A 31 -8.83 -18.75 23.71
N THR A 32 -8.18 -17.99 24.60
CA THR A 32 -8.82 -16.99 25.48
C THR A 32 -9.04 -15.64 24.77
N ALA A 33 -9.22 -15.64 23.46
CA ALA A 33 -9.41 -14.39 22.72
C ALA A 33 -10.83 -13.84 22.92
N GLU A 34 -10.96 -12.51 22.84
CA GLU A 34 -12.22 -11.79 22.76
C GLU A 34 -13.22 -12.48 21.80
N PRO A 35 -14.55 -12.36 22.02
CA PRO A 35 -15.57 -13.15 21.34
C PRO A 35 -15.64 -13.06 19.79
N THR A 36 -14.78 -12.25 19.17
CA THR A 36 -14.85 -11.90 17.75
C THR A 36 -13.92 -12.70 16.84
N THR A 37 -12.84 -13.34 17.32
CA THR A 37 -11.88 -14.07 16.46
C THR A 37 -11.60 -15.50 16.95
N LYS A 38 -12.16 -16.49 16.24
CA LYS A 38 -11.91 -17.92 16.48
C LYS A 38 -10.65 -18.39 15.75
N GLY A 39 -9.97 -19.39 16.30
CA GLY A 39 -8.91 -20.10 15.57
C GLY A 39 -9.49 -21.02 14.49
N ARG A 40 -8.64 -21.63 13.66
CA ARG A 40 -9.02 -22.44 12.50
C ARG A 40 -8.37 -23.83 12.54
N LEU A 41 -9.17 -24.84 12.24
CA LEU A 41 -8.77 -26.23 12.05
C LEU A 41 -8.96 -26.62 10.59
N LEU A 42 -7.97 -27.31 10.00
CA LEU A 42 -8.09 -27.94 8.70
C LEU A 42 -8.07 -29.45 8.83
N ASP A 43 -9.03 -30.12 8.18
CA ASP A 43 -8.97 -31.53 7.85
C ASP A 43 -8.91 -31.70 6.32
N PRO A 44 -7.75 -32.10 5.75
CA PRO A 44 -7.57 -32.20 4.31
C PRO A 44 -8.22 -33.44 3.69
N CYS A 45 -8.78 -34.35 4.51
CA CYS A 45 -9.47 -35.57 4.07
C CYS A 45 -10.67 -35.82 5.02
N CYS A 46 -11.61 -34.88 5.05
CA CYS A 46 -12.53 -34.76 6.17
C CYS A 46 -13.65 -35.81 6.21
N GLY A 47 -13.88 -36.55 5.12
CA GLY A 47 -15.03 -37.44 5.03
C GLY A 47 -16.32 -36.67 5.23
N GLU A 48 -17.18 -37.22 6.08
CA GLU A 48 -18.42 -36.56 6.50
C GLU A 48 -18.22 -35.41 7.50
N GLY A 49 -16.99 -35.12 7.92
CA GLY A 49 -16.65 -34.00 8.81
C GLY A 49 -16.95 -34.21 10.30
N ILE A 50 -17.30 -35.44 10.73
CA ILE A 50 -17.66 -35.76 12.12
C ILE A 50 -16.49 -35.52 13.08
N ALA A 51 -15.32 -36.06 12.76
CA ALA A 51 -14.12 -35.94 13.61
C ALA A 51 -13.65 -34.48 13.70
N ALA A 52 -13.49 -33.82 12.55
CA ALA A 52 -13.13 -32.41 12.47
C ALA A 52 -14.11 -31.50 13.22
N GLN A 53 -15.42 -31.75 13.13
CA GLN A 53 -16.44 -31.00 13.88
C GLN A 53 -16.27 -31.18 15.39
N THR A 54 -16.09 -32.43 15.84
CA THR A 54 -15.96 -32.75 17.28
C THR A 54 -14.74 -32.05 17.87
N VAL A 55 -13.60 -32.14 17.19
CA VAL A 55 -12.35 -31.49 17.61
C VAL A 55 -12.48 -29.96 17.55
N ALA A 56 -13.01 -29.41 16.45
CA ALA A 56 -13.18 -27.97 16.30
C ALA A 56 -14.12 -27.39 17.36
N ARG A 57 -15.20 -28.09 17.73
CA ARG A 57 -16.11 -27.67 18.81
C ARG A 57 -15.41 -27.73 20.18
N ALA A 58 -14.70 -28.81 20.48
CA ALA A 58 -14.01 -28.97 21.76
C ALA A 58 -12.93 -27.91 21.97
N TRP A 59 -12.26 -27.45 20.91
CA TRP A 59 -11.18 -26.46 20.98
C TRP A 59 -11.60 -25.05 20.56
N HIS A 60 -12.90 -24.82 20.35
CA HIS A 60 -13.48 -23.53 19.93
C HIS A 60 -12.87 -22.94 18.63
N LEU A 61 -12.72 -23.78 17.60
CA LEU A 61 -12.17 -23.45 16.29
C LEU A 61 -13.25 -23.44 15.21
N GLU A 62 -12.98 -22.71 14.12
CA GLU A 62 -13.67 -22.86 12.83
C GLU A 62 -13.10 -24.06 12.09
N GLY A 63 -13.96 -25.03 11.75
CA GLY A 63 -13.57 -26.23 11.03
C GLY A 63 -13.61 -26.03 9.52
N TYR A 64 -12.52 -26.33 8.83
CA TYR A 64 -12.40 -26.34 7.38
C TYR A 64 -12.10 -27.76 6.89
N GLY A 65 -12.77 -28.19 5.83
CA GLY A 65 -12.65 -29.55 5.31
C GLY A 65 -12.36 -29.60 3.81
N ILE A 66 -11.67 -30.65 3.37
CA ILE A 66 -11.55 -31.01 1.96
C ILE A 66 -11.98 -32.46 1.81
N GLU A 67 -12.85 -32.74 0.84
CA GLU A 67 -13.32 -34.08 0.55
C GLU A 67 -13.52 -34.27 -0.95
N ILE A 68 -13.08 -35.41 -1.48
CA ILE A 68 -13.13 -35.71 -2.93
C ILE A 68 -14.49 -36.30 -3.36
N ASP A 69 -15.22 -36.90 -2.42
CA ASP A 69 -16.52 -37.52 -2.66
C ASP A 69 -17.68 -36.53 -2.43
N ALA A 70 -18.58 -36.44 -3.41
CA ALA A 70 -19.66 -35.45 -3.40
C ALA A 70 -20.65 -35.65 -2.22
N GLU A 71 -21.01 -36.88 -1.89
CA GLU A 71 -21.99 -37.16 -0.83
C GLU A 71 -21.40 -36.85 0.55
N ARG A 72 -20.14 -37.26 0.77
CA ARG A 72 -19.43 -36.95 2.02
C ARG A 72 -19.14 -35.46 2.16
N ALA A 73 -18.72 -34.79 1.09
CA ALA A 73 -18.49 -33.35 1.09
C ALA A 73 -19.78 -32.57 1.41
N LEU A 74 -20.92 -33.00 0.86
CA LEU A 74 -22.23 -32.42 1.18
C LEU A 74 -22.59 -32.61 2.66
N ALA A 75 -22.40 -33.83 3.18
CA ALA A 75 -22.63 -34.11 4.60
C ALA A 75 -21.70 -33.25 5.49
N ALA A 76 -20.43 -33.11 5.15
CA ALA A 76 -19.47 -32.29 5.87
C ALA A 76 -19.80 -30.78 5.81
N SER A 77 -20.36 -30.30 4.69
CA SER A 77 -20.76 -28.89 4.52
C SER A 77 -21.84 -28.46 5.50
N SER A 78 -22.65 -29.40 5.99
CA SER A 78 -23.63 -29.13 7.06
C SER A 78 -23.01 -29.07 8.48
N ARG A 79 -21.75 -29.51 8.63
CA ARG A 79 -21.08 -29.69 9.93
C ARG A 79 -19.93 -28.72 10.17
N LEU A 80 -19.19 -28.38 9.13
CA LEU A 80 -18.00 -27.55 9.16
C LEU A 80 -18.30 -26.13 8.67
N HIS A 81 -17.41 -25.19 8.96
CA HIS A 81 -17.57 -23.79 8.55
C HIS A 81 -17.44 -23.63 7.03
N ARG A 82 -16.50 -24.33 6.39
CA ARG A 82 -16.40 -24.41 4.93
C ARG A 82 -15.80 -25.74 4.50
N VAL A 83 -16.35 -26.32 3.44
CA VAL A 83 -15.85 -27.56 2.83
C VAL A 83 -15.59 -27.33 1.34
N LEU A 84 -14.50 -27.90 0.84
CA LEU A 84 -14.21 -27.93 -0.59
C LEU A 84 -14.40 -29.35 -1.12
N HIS A 85 -15.26 -29.50 -2.13
CA HIS A 85 -15.45 -30.75 -2.87
C HIS A 85 -14.41 -30.84 -4.00
N LEU A 86 -13.22 -31.36 -3.70
CA LEU A 86 -12.07 -31.48 -4.62
C LEU A 86 -10.94 -32.31 -4.01
N ASP A 87 -9.92 -32.63 -4.80
CA ASP A 87 -8.67 -33.19 -4.29
C ASP A 87 -7.86 -32.11 -3.55
N TYR A 88 -7.30 -32.43 -2.36
CA TYR A 88 -6.52 -31.46 -1.57
C TYR A 88 -5.34 -30.84 -2.33
N ALA A 89 -4.79 -31.51 -3.36
CA ALA A 89 -3.75 -30.96 -4.23
C ALA A 89 -4.26 -29.77 -5.07
N GLN A 90 -5.57 -29.70 -5.31
CA GLN A 90 -6.24 -28.62 -6.03
C GLN A 90 -6.71 -27.48 -5.10
N ALA A 91 -6.60 -27.64 -3.79
CA ALA A 91 -7.04 -26.64 -2.83
C ALA A 91 -6.02 -25.48 -2.70
N ARG A 92 -6.55 -24.29 -2.45
CA ARG A 92 -5.80 -23.07 -2.17
C ARG A 92 -6.24 -22.48 -0.84
N ALA A 93 -5.25 -22.27 0.03
CA ALA A 93 -5.37 -21.56 1.29
C ALA A 93 -4.08 -20.78 1.59
N PRO A 94 -4.13 -19.72 2.41
CA PRO A 94 -2.95 -19.03 2.90
C PRO A 94 -1.94 -20.00 3.50
N LEU A 95 -0.66 -19.81 3.19
CA LEU A 95 0.42 -20.44 3.93
C LEU A 95 0.29 -20.06 5.40
N HIS A 96 0.47 -21.03 6.30
CA HIS A 96 0.38 -20.80 7.74
C HIS A 96 -0.98 -20.25 8.22
N GLY A 97 -2.09 -20.55 7.50
CA GLY A 97 -3.42 -20.02 7.79
C GLY A 97 -4.22 -20.72 8.91
N PHE A 98 -3.76 -21.88 9.39
CA PHE A 98 -4.50 -22.72 10.35
C PHE A 98 -3.69 -22.99 11.63
N GLN A 99 -4.37 -23.12 12.76
CA GLN A 99 -3.74 -23.45 14.05
C GLN A 99 -3.68 -24.96 14.29
N VAL A 100 -4.58 -25.72 13.65
CA VAL A 100 -4.64 -27.17 13.77
C VAL A 100 -4.73 -27.81 12.39
N LEU A 101 -3.93 -28.85 12.17
CA LEU A 101 -4.04 -29.76 11.04
C LEU A 101 -4.45 -31.14 11.58
N TYR A 102 -5.71 -31.52 11.38
CA TYR A 102 -6.23 -32.84 11.70
C TYR A 102 -6.18 -33.70 10.44
N ALA A 103 -5.18 -34.56 10.31
CA ALA A 103 -4.93 -35.31 9.08
C ALA A 103 -5.18 -36.81 9.28
N ASN A 104 -6.28 -37.30 8.71
CA ASN A 104 -6.57 -38.72 8.53
C ASN A 104 -6.56 -39.07 7.03
N PRO A 105 -5.38 -39.18 6.40
CA PRO A 105 -5.28 -39.33 4.95
C PRO A 105 -5.84 -40.67 4.45
N PRO A 106 -6.24 -40.77 3.18
CA PRO A 106 -6.71 -42.02 2.58
C PRO A 106 -5.60 -43.07 2.54
N TYR A 107 -5.94 -44.32 2.84
CA TYR A 107 -4.99 -45.44 2.89
C TYR A 107 -4.80 -46.11 1.53
N ASP A 108 -4.40 -45.34 0.53
CA ASP A 108 -4.27 -45.80 -0.85
C ASP A 108 -2.95 -45.39 -1.53
N TYR A 109 -2.81 -45.77 -2.79
CA TYR A 109 -1.75 -45.35 -3.69
C TYR A 109 -2.27 -44.28 -4.65
N ASP A 110 -1.42 -43.32 -4.97
CA ASP A 110 -1.65 -42.42 -6.09
C ASP A 110 -1.81 -43.23 -7.40
N ALA A 111 -2.78 -42.83 -8.22
CA ALA A 111 -3.12 -43.45 -9.49
C ALA A 111 -1.99 -43.34 -10.53
N GLY A 112 -1.10 -42.35 -10.40
CA GLY A 112 0.01 -42.12 -11.34
C GLY A 112 1.33 -42.78 -10.92
N GLU A 113 1.91 -42.34 -9.80
CA GLU A 113 3.30 -42.67 -9.45
C GLU A 113 3.45 -43.88 -8.52
N GLY A 114 2.35 -44.51 -8.11
CA GLY A 114 2.38 -45.62 -7.14
C GLY A 114 2.93 -45.22 -5.77
N LYS A 115 2.94 -43.92 -5.44
CA LYS A 115 3.33 -43.38 -4.14
C LYS A 115 2.18 -43.48 -3.15
N ARG A 116 2.48 -43.75 -1.89
CA ARG A 116 1.50 -43.83 -0.80
C ARG A 116 0.94 -42.45 -0.46
N LEU A 117 -0.39 -42.32 -0.38
CA LEU A 117 -1.05 -41.04 -0.13
C LEU A 117 -0.85 -40.54 1.31
N GLU A 118 -0.58 -41.42 2.27
CA GLU A 118 -0.44 -41.01 3.68
C GLU A 118 0.69 -40.01 3.90
N TYR A 119 1.85 -40.25 3.29
CA TYR A 119 3.01 -39.35 3.37
C TYR A 119 2.82 -38.12 2.48
N THR A 120 2.26 -38.29 1.29
CA THR A 120 2.05 -37.21 0.33
C THR A 120 1.09 -36.16 0.88
N CYS A 121 -0.06 -36.59 1.42
CA CYS A 121 -1.04 -35.71 2.07
C CYS A 121 -0.42 -34.96 3.24
N LEU A 122 0.29 -35.64 4.15
CA LEU A 122 0.99 -34.99 5.28
C LEU A 122 1.93 -33.88 4.79
N ARG A 123 2.81 -34.19 3.83
CA ARG A 123 3.81 -33.25 3.31
C ARG A 123 3.16 -32.03 2.64
N GLU A 124 2.12 -32.24 1.85
CA GLU A 124 1.53 -31.20 1.01
C GLU A 124 0.58 -30.27 1.76
N THR A 125 0.00 -30.74 2.87
CA THR A 125 -0.96 -30.00 3.69
C THR A 125 -0.29 -29.28 4.87
N THR A 126 0.89 -29.74 5.33
CA THR A 126 1.66 -29.11 6.43
C THR A 126 1.97 -27.62 6.17
N LYS A 127 2.12 -27.20 4.90
CA LYS A 127 2.39 -25.80 4.52
C LYS A 127 1.31 -24.79 4.98
N TRP A 128 0.09 -25.28 5.25
CA TRP A 128 -1.02 -24.46 5.72
C TRP A 128 -1.08 -24.32 7.24
N LEU A 129 -0.35 -25.16 7.98
CA LEU A 129 -0.26 -25.08 9.43
C LEU A 129 0.67 -23.92 9.84
N CYS A 130 0.23 -23.10 10.79
CA CYS A 130 1.04 -22.00 11.31
C CYS A 130 2.16 -22.51 12.21
N ALA A 131 3.21 -21.70 12.34
CA ALA A 131 4.27 -22.00 13.29
C ALA A 131 3.71 -22.02 14.73
N GLY A 132 4.08 -23.04 15.51
CA GLY A 132 3.47 -23.32 16.81
C GLY A 132 2.11 -24.02 16.74
N GLY A 133 1.54 -24.25 15.55
CA GLY A 133 0.29 -25.00 15.37
C GLY A 133 0.41 -26.49 15.66
N LEU A 134 -0.72 -27.13 15.96
CA LEU A 134 -0.78 -28.55 16.34
C LEU A 134 -1.11 -29.43 15.13
N LEU A 135 -0.29 -30.46 14.91
CA LEU A 135 -0.60 -31.59 14.05
C LEU A 135 -1.28 -32.68 14.88
N VAL A 136 -2.36 -33.23 14.34
CA VAL A 136 -2.98 -34.49 14.77
C VAL A 136 -3.00 -35.41 13.55
N TYR A 137 -2.13 -36.41 13.52
CA TYR A 137 -1.93 -37.26 12.34
C TYR A 137 -2.28 -38.72 12.62
N LEU A 138 -3.24 -39.27 11.86
CA LEU A 138 -3.75 -40.62 12.03
C LEU A 138 -3.22 -41.52 10.91
N VAL A 139 -2.49 -42.57 11.27
CA VAL A 139 -1.83 -43.45 10.29
C VAL A 139 -1.69 -44.87 10.85
N PRO A 140 -1.66 -45.93 10.02
CA PRO A 140 -1.32 -47.27 10.51
C PRO A 140 0.12 -47.30 11.04
N GLN A 141 0.35 -47.88 12.21
CA GLN A 141 1.64 -47.88 12.90
C GLN A 141 2.80 -48.36 12.01
N TYR A 142 2.57 -49.44 11.26
CA TYR A 142 3.56 -50.07 10.37
C TYR A 142 3.88 -49.25 9.11
N ARG A 143 3.17 -48.14 8.87
CA ARG A 143 3.41 -47.21 7.75
C ARG A 143 4.37 -46.07 8.09
N VAL A 144 4.68 -45.88 9.37
CA VAL A 144 5.69 -44.89 9.79
C VAL A 144 7.08 -45.43 9.44
N ASP A 145 7.55 -45.09 8.25
CA ASP A 145 8.89 -45.43 7.77
C ASP A 145 9.93 -44.33 8.11
N ALA A 146 11.20 -44.57 7.76
CA ALA A 146 12.27 -43.62 8.05
C ALA A 146 12.08 -42.26 7.36
N ARG A 147 11.41 -42.24 6.19
CA ARG A 147 11.14 -41.02 5.44
C ARG A 147 10.07 -40.18 6.13
N MET A 148 8.97 -40.80 6.54
CA MET A 148 7.89 -40.15 7.28
C MET A 148 8.37 -39.67 8.64
N ALA A 149 9.12 -40.49 9.38
CA ALA A 149 9.70 -40.11 10.67
C ALA A 149 10.69 -38.94 10.52
N GLY A 150 11.54 -38.97 9.49
CA GLY A 150 12.46 -37.87 9.18
C GLY A 150 11.74 -36.56 8.86
N PHE A 151 10.64 -36.60 8.09
CA PHE A 151 9.82 -35.43 7.82
C PHE A 151 9.15 -34.90 9.08
N LEU A 152 8.50 -35.77 9.87
CA LEU A 152 7.83 -35.39 11.11
C LEU A 152 8.82 -34.75 12.08
N ALA A 153 9.99 -35.36 12.29
CA ALA A 153 11.04 -34.81 13.14
C ALA A 153 11.61 -33.48 12.62
N ALA A 154 11.72 -33.31 11.30
CA ALA A 154 12.22 -32.07 10.72
C ALA A 154 11.22 -30.90 10.85
N SER A 155 9.93 -31.18 10.69
CA SER A 155 8.87 -30.17 10.66
C SER A 155 8.22 -29.90 12.01
N PHE A 156 8.27 -30.85 12.95
CA PHE A 156 7.56 -30.77 14.22
C PHE A 156 8.49 -31.03 15.41
N LYS A 157 8.15 -30.44 16.55
CA LYS A 157 8.74 -30.71 17.87
C LYS A 157 7.66 -31.30 18.80
N ASP A 158 8.07 -31.75 19.98
CA ASP A 158 7.17 -32.33 20.99
C ASP A 158 6.31 -33.48 20.44
N LEU A 159 6.95 -34.32 19.61
CA LEU A 159 6.32 -35.44 18.92
C LEU A 159 5.92 -36.54 19.92
N ARG A 160 4.65 -36.96 19.88
CA ARG A 160 4.12 -38.08 20.69
C ARG A 160 3.28 -38.98 19.83
N ALA A 161 3.50 -40.29 19.94
CA ALA A 161 2.75 -41.30 19.20
C ALA A 161 2.02 -42.23 20.18
N TYR A 162 0.74 -42.46 19.94
CA TYR A 162 -0.10 -43.36 20.73
C TYR A 162 -0.83 -44.31 19.79
N LYS A 163 -0.89 -45.60 20.14
CA LYS A 163 -1.78 -46.52 19.43
C LYS A 163 -3.23 -46.29 19.85
N PHE A 164 -4.18 -46.60 18.97
CA PHE A 164 -5.58 -46.58 19.36
C PHE A 164 -5.84 -47.55 20.54
N PRO A 165 -6.86 -47.31 21.37
CA PRO A 165 -7.28 -48.30 22.35
C PRO A 165 -7.84 -49.55 21.65
N ASP A 166 -7.85 -50.66 22.37
CA ASP A 166 -8.59 -51.85 21.92
C ASP A 166 -10.10 -51.65 22.19
N PRO A 167 -10.98 -52.19 21.31
CA PRO A 167 -10.69 -53.06 20.16
C PRO A 167 -10.31 -52.32 18.86
N GLU A 168 -10.40 -50.99 18.78
CA GLU A 168 -10.24 -50.20 17.55
C GLU A 168 -8.85 -50.39 16.91
N TYR A 169 -7.82 -50.56 17.72
CA TYR A 169 -6.46 -50.85 17.26
C TYR A 169 -6.35 -52.18 16.51
N GLN A 170 -7.16 -53.20 16.84
CA GLN A 170 -7.04 -54.51 16.21
C GLN A 170 -7.39 -54.50 14.72
N THR A 171 -8.26 -53.58 14.29
CA THR A 171 -8.75 -53.51 12.90
C THR A 171 -7.68 -53.04 11.93
N PHE A 172 -7.09 -51.87 12.18
CA PHE A 172 -6.15 -51.22 11.22
C PHE A 172 -4.78 -50.91 11.83
N LYS A 173 -4.55 -51.24 13.11
CA LYS A 173 -3.31 -50.94 13.83
C LYS A 173 -2.95 -49.44 13.77
N GLN A 174 -3.96 -48.58 13.83
CA GLN A 174 -3.81 -47.12 13.72
C GLN A 174 -3.19 -46.51 14.97
N VAL A 175 -2.43 -45.46 14.75
CA VAL A 175 -1.85 -44.60 15.77
C VAL A 175 -2.27 -43.16 15.51
N VAL A 176 -2.27 -42.35 16.57
CA VAL A 176 -2.29 -40.89 16.47
C VAL A 176 -0.91 -40.36 16.81
N ILE A 177 -0.40 -39.46 15.98
CA ILE A 177 0.85 -38.74 16.20
C ILE A 177 0.53 -37.27 16.37
N PHE A 178 0.91 -36.72 17.51
CA PHE A 178 0.83 -35.30 17.81
C PHE A 178 2.19 -34.63 17.61
N GLY A 179 2.19 -33.35 17.23
CA GLY A 179 3.41 -32.55 17.15
C GLY A 179 3.15 -31.07 16.93
N ILE A 180 4.06 -30.22 17.41
CA ILE A 180 3.98 -28.76 17.25
C ILE A 180 4.86 -28.31 16.08
N ALA A 181 4.27 -27.58 15.13
CA ALA A 181 4.99 -27.08 13.96
C ALA A 181 6.14 -26.15 14.36
N LYS A 182 7.34 -26.42 13.85
CA LYS A 182 8.53 -25.57 14.04
C LYS A 182 8.43 -24.30 13.20
N ASN A 183 9.08 -23.22 13.65
CA ASN A 183 9.18 -21.98 12.86
C ASN A 183 9.96 -22.19 11.56
N GLU A 184 11.06 -22.94 11.64
CA GLU A 184 11.90 -23.31 10.52
C GLU A 184 12.14 -24.83 10.55
N PRO A 185 11.87 -25.56 9.45
CA PRO A 185 12.19 -26.98 9.37
C PRO A 185 13.69 -27.20 9.49
N ALA A 186 14.10 -28.09 10.39
CA ALA A 186 15.50 -28.41 10.63
C ALA A 186 15.67 -29.90 10.87
N ARG A 187 16.64 -30.52 10.20
CA ARG A 187 16.91 -31.96 10.31
C ARG A 187 17.19 -32.35 11.76
N ASP A 188 16.48 -33.37 12.24
CA ASP A 188 16.58 -33.90 13.60
C ASP A 188 16.57 -35.43 13.56
N ASP A 189 17.75 -36.01 13.31
CA ASP A 189 17.89 -37.46 13.17
C ASP A 189 17.61 -38.20 14.48
N THR A 190 17.84 -37.56 15.63
CA THR A 190 17.61 -38.15 16.95
C THR A 190 16.11 -38.34 17.20
N ALA A 191 15.31 -37.29 16.99
CA ALA A 191 13.85 -37.39 17.11
C ALA A 191 13.25 -38.32 16.04
N ALA A 192 13.80 -38.34 14.82
CA ALA A 192 13.37 -39.24 13.77
C ALA A 192 13.60 -40.71 14.14
N LEU A 193 14.78 -41.06 14.65
CA LEU A 193 15.12 -42.41 15.11
C LEU A 193 14.29 -42.82 16.33
N ALA A 194 14.04 -41.89 17.26
CA ALA A 194 13.19 -42.15 18.43
C ALA A 194 11.74 -42.47 18.03
N LEU A 195 11.14 -41.67 17.14
CA LEU A 195 9.79 -41.90 16.63
C LEU A 195 9.70 -43.20 15.85
N LEU A 196 10.65 -43.47 14.96
CA LEU A 196 10.71 -44.71 14.18
C LEU A 196 10.87 -45.93 15.09
N GLY A 197 11.73 -45.84 16.10
CA GLY A 197 11.94 -46.88 17.11
C GLY A 197 10.66 -47.16 17.90
N ALA A 198 9.96 -46.11 18.34
CA ALA A 198 8.69 -46.22 19.05
C ALA A 198 7.62 -46.91 18.19
N CYS A 199 7.47 -46.51 16.92
CA CYS A 199 6.51 -47.10 16.00
C CYS A 199 6.87 -48.55 15.59
N ARG A 200 8.14 -48.95 15.63
CA ARG A 200 8.54 -50.36 15.44
C ARG A 200 8.38 -51.22 16.70
N GLY A 201 8.34 -50.59 17.87
CA GLY A 201 8.13 -51.23 19.16
C GLY A 201 6.66 -51.23 19.61
N ALA A 202 6.48 -51.31 20.93
CA ALA A 202 5.17 -51.21 21.56
C ALA A 202 4.86 -49.75 21.93
N LEU A 203 3.88 -49.15 21.26
CA LEU A 203 3.37 -47.83 21.62
C LEU A 203 2.37 -47.92 22.79
N PRO A 204 2.36 -46.91 23.68
CA PRO A 204 1.30 -46.77 24.68
C PRO A 204 -0.05 -46.56 23.99
N ALA A 205 -1.11 -47.10 24.58
CA ALA A 205 -2.47 -46.80 24.14
C ALA A 205 -2.79 -45.33 24.41
N LEU A 206 -3.62 -44.72 23.56
CA LEU A 206 -4.12 -43.37 23.75
C LEU A 206 -4.83 -43.29 25.12
N PRO A 207 -4.30 -42.53 26.10
CA PRO A 207 -4.83 -42.50 27.44
C PRO A 207 -6.24 -41.90 27.47
N ASN A 208 -7.06 -42.38 28.41
CA ASN A 208 -8.35 -41.78 28.69
C ASN A 208 -8.19 -40.37 29.27
N GLU A 209 -7.20 -40.16 30.14
CA GLU A 209 -6.93 -38.89 30.80
C GLU A 209 -5.44 -38.57 30.62
N PRO A 210 -5.07 -37.76 29.62
CA PRO A 210 -3.68 -37.34 29.46
C PRO A 210 -3.26 -36.44 30.61
N SER A 211 -2.02 -36.59 31.06
CA SER A 211 -1.42 -35.67 32.03
C SER A 211 -1.21 -34.27 31.43
N VAL A 212 -1.07 -33.26 32.28
CA VAL A 212 -0.85 -31.86 31.83
C VAL A 212 0.39 -31.74 30.93
N GLU A 213 1.43 -32.54 31.18
CA GLU A 213 2.67 -32.57 30.39
C GLU A 213 2.48 -33.19 29.00
N GLU A 214 1.51 -34.10 28.84
CA GLU A 214 1.18 -34.74 27.57
C GLU A 214 0.30 -33.87 26.68
N CYS A 215 -0.39 -32.90 27.27
CA CYS A 215 -1.26 -31.98 26.55
C CYS A 215 -0.48 -30.85 25.85
N TYR A 216 -1.14 -30.26 24.86
CA TYR A 216 -0.61 -29.21 23.99
C TYR A 216 -1.33 -27.89 24.23
N THR A 217 -0.67 -26.79 23.83
CA THR A 217 -1.26 -25.44 23.83
C THR A 217 -1.35 -24.95 22.40
N LEU A 218 -2.53 -24.48 22.00
CA LEU A 218 -2.72 -23.91 20.67
C LEU A 218 -2.20 -22.46 20.63
N PRO A 219 -1.63 -22.01 19.50
CA PRO A 219 -1.26 -20.62 19.33
C PRO A 219 -2.52 -19.73 19.24
N ALA A 220 -2.36 -18.44 19.51
CA ALA A 220 -3.44 -17.47 19.39
C ALA A 220 -4.00 -17.41 17.95
N PRO A 221 -5.28 -17.00 17.76
CA PRO A 221 -5.84 -16.73 16.44
C PRO A 221 -4.93 -15.81 15.64
N LEU A 222 -4.80 -16.09 14.35
CA LEU A 222 -4.02 -15.24 13.46
C LEU A 222 -4.76 -13.91 13.27
N PRO A 223 -4.09 -12.76 13.41
CA PRO A 223 -4.71 -11.46 13.20
C PRO A 223 -5.21 -11.34 11.76
N GLU A 224 -6.39 -10.73 11.58
CA GLU A 224 -6.87 -10.37 10.24
C GLU A 224 -5.97 -9.26 9.68
N ASP A 225 -5.17 -9.59 8.66
CA ASP A 225 -4.45 -8.59 7.86
C ASP A 225 -5.39 -8.06 6.78
N PRO A 226 -5.78 -6.76 6.80
CA PRO A 226 -6.64 -6.17 5.78
C PRO A 226 -6.06 -6.28 4.36
N LYS A 227 -4.74 -6.46 4.22
CA LYS A 227 -4.04 -6.64 2.94
C LYS A 227 -3.91 -8.10 2.51
N ARG A 228 -4.17 -9.06 3.40
CA ARG A 228 -4.05 -10.51 3.17
C ARG A 228 -5.22 -11.22 3.82
N ALA A 229 -6.42 -11.01 3.28
CA ALA A 229 -7.62 -11.70 3.72
C ALA A 229 -7.44 -13.22 3.66
N PHE A 230 -7.97 -13.92 4.66
CA PHE A 230 -8.02 -15.37 4.65
C PHE A 230 -8.88 -15.86 3.48
N TYR A 231 -8.44 -16.90 2.78
CA TYR A 231 -9.17 -17.53 1.68
C TYR A 231 -9.08 -19.05 1.77
N PHE A 232 -10.11 -19.74 1.30
CA PHE A 232 -10.11 -21.21 1.24
C PHE A 232 -10.97 -21.64 0.06
N ARG A 233 -10.34 -21.99 -1.07
CA ARG A 233 -11.03 -22.22 -2.36
C ARG A 233 -10.27 -23.21 -3.25
N GLY A 234 -10.87 -23.66 -4.35
CA GLY A 234 -10.20 -24.47 -5.36
C GLY A 234 -9.26 -23.68 -6.28
N ASN A 235 -8.41 -24.39 -7.02
CA ASN A 235 -7.64 -23.88 -8.16
C ASN A 235 -8.54 -23.47 -9.32
N GLU A 236 -9.62 -24.22 -9.52
CA GLU A 236 -10.62 -23.96 -10.55
C GLU A 236 -11.74 -23.09 -9.97
N LEU A 237 -12.18 -22.13 -10.79
CA LEU A 237 -13.27 -21.25 -10.42
C LEU A 237 -14.58 -22.04 -10.51
N ASN A 238 -15.28 -22.21 -9.38
CA ASN A 238 -16.62 -22.79 -9.42
C ASN A 238 -17.57 -21.78 -10.13
N PRO A 239 -18.27 -22.16 -11.21
CA PRO A 239 -19.13 -21.24 -11.94
C PRO A 239 -20.21 -20.56 -11.08
N GLN A 240 -20.73 -21.26 -10.07
CA GLN A 240 -21.72 -20.71 -9.16
C GLN A 240 -21.08 -19.70 -8.20
N GLU A 241 -19.94 -20.02 -7.58
CA GLU A 241 -19.20 -19.06 -6.73
C GLU A 241 -18.81 -17.82 -7.53
N ALA A 242 -18.39 -18.00 -8.79
CA ALA A 242 -18.03 -16.93 -9.70
C ALA A 242 -19.22 -16.03 -10.05
N LEU A 243 -20.40 -16.62 -10.29
CA LEU A 243 -21.64 -15.89 -10.56
C LEU A 243 -22.06 -15.08 -9.34
N ASP A 244 -22.05 -15.68 -8.15
CA ASP A 244 -22.42 -15.00 -6.91
C ASP A 244 -21.47 -13.84 -6.62
N GLU A 245 -20.16 -14.02 -6.82
CA GLU A 245 -19.16 -12.95 -6.69
C GLU A 245 -19.36 -11.86 -7.75
N ALA A 246 -19.64 -12.21 -9.00
CA ALA A 246 -19.94 -11.25 -10.07
C ALA A 246 -21.25 -10.48 -9.84
N LEU A 247 -22.24 -11.10 -9.18
CA LEU A 247 -23.48 -10.42 -8.77
C LEU A 247 -23.27 -9.51 -7.56
N GLN A 248 -22.24 -9.70 -6.75
CA GLN A 248 -21.95 -8.80 -5.62
C GLN A 248 -20.94 -7.70 -5.97
N ARG A 249 -19.97 -8.03 -6.83
CA ARG A 249 -18.77 -7.20 -7.09
C ARG A 249 -18.45 -7.08 -8.58
N GLY A 250 -19.41 -7.39 -9.45
CA GLY A 250 -19.21 -7.32 -10.89
C GLY A 250 -18.89 -5.92 -11.37
N VAL A 251 -18.26 -5.85 -12.55
CA VAL A 251 -17.90 -4.58 -13.20
C VAL A 251 -19.08 -3.64 -13.35
N TRP A 252 -20.31 -4.17 -13.47
CA TRP A 252 -21.55 -3.41 -13.54
C TRP A 252 -21.82 -2.49 -12.32
N ALA A 253 -21.24 -2.82 -11.17
CA ALA A 253 -21.34 -2.02 -9.97
C ALA A 253 -20.24 -0.94 -9.87
N SER A 254 -19.21 -1.00 -10.73
CA SER A 254 -18.12 -0.02 -10.73
C SER A 254 -18.61 1.32 -11.26
N ASP A 255 -18.05 2.41 -10.72
CA ASP A 255 -18.39 3.75 -11.18
C ASP A 255 -17.91 3.98 -12.62
N GLU A 256 -16.76 3.41 -13.03
CA GLU A 256 -16.25 3.53 -14.40
C GLU A 256 -17.19 2.87 -15.43
N TRP A 257 -17.74 1.71 -15.11
CA TRP A 257 -18.69 1.03 -15.98
C TRP A 257 -20.04 1.73 -16.00
N ARG A 258 -20.49 2.23 -14.85
CA ARG A 258 -21.71 3.06 -14.78
C ARG A 258 -21.55 4.36 -15.53
N ASP A 259 -20.37 5.00 -15.50
CA ASP A 259 -20.08 6.19 -16.28
C ASP A 259 -20.05 5.89 -17.80
N LEU A 260 -19.67 4.67 -18.19
CA LEU A 260 -19.69 4.25 -19.60
C LEU A 260 -21.12 4.06 -20.13
N ILE A 261 -22.01 3.46 -19.34
CA ILE A 261 -23.39 3.12 -19.75
C ILE A 261 -24.37 4.25 -19.43
N GLU A 262 -24.11 5.00 -18.36
CA GLU A 262 -24.85 6.16 -17.90
C GLU A 262 -23.89 7.38 -17.79
N PRO A 263 -23.38 7.91 -18.92
CA PRO A 263 -22.47 9.06 -18.93
C PRO A 263 -23.07 10.32 -18.26
N HIS A 264 -24.38 10.32 -18.02
CA HIS A 264 -25.11 11.36 -17.31
C HIS A 264 -24.84 11.37 -15.79
N ARG A 265 -24.38 10.25 -15.20
CA ARG A 265 -24.13 10.12 -13.75
C ARG A 265 -22.97 11.00 -13.28
N ALA A 266 -21.98 11.25 -14.14
CA ALA A 266 -20.87 12.17 -13.88
C ALA A 266 -21.32 13.61 -13.54
N PHE A 267 -22.54 14.00 -13.96
CA PHE A 267 -23.09 15.34 -13.73
C PHE A 267 -24.05 15.41 -12.54
N ALA A 268 -24.52 14.26 -12.04
CA ALA A 268 -25.37 14.14 -10.86
C ALA A 268 -24.52 14.33 -9.58
N GLY A 269 -24.19 15.58 -9.27
CA GLY A 269 -23.39 15.91 -8.08
C GLY A 269 -22.68 17.26 -8.11
N PHE A 270 -22.78 18.03 -9.19
CA PHE A 270 -22.23 19.38 -9.21
C PHE A 270 -23.00 20.27 -8.23
N ARG A 271 -22.36 20.60 -7.11
CA ARG A 271 -22.86 21.55 -6.12
C ARG A 271 -21.92 22.74 -6.02
N PRO A 272 -22.29 23.94 -6.51
CA PRO A 272 -21.41 25.09 -6.46
C PRO A 272 -21.13 25.50 -5.01
N LEU A 273 -19.92 26.01 -4.72
CA LEU A 273 -19.59 26.48 -3.36
C LEU A 273 -20.42 27.70 -2.97
N MET A 274 -20.66 28.61 -3.91
CA MET A 274 -21.40 29.86 -3.74
C MET A 274 -22.33 30.08 -4.94
N PRO A 275 -23.38 30.92 -4.83
CA PRO A 275 -24.23 31.29 -5.94
C PRO A 275 -23.46 31.60 -7.22
N LEU A 276 -23.91 30.99 -8.31
CA LEU A 276 -23.32 31.18 -9.62
C LEU A 276 -23.60 32.60 -10.11
N LYS A 277 -22.57 33.24 -10.66
CA LYS A 277 -22.72 34.54 -11.32
C LYS A 277 -23.29 34.34 -12.72
N LYS A 278 -23.90 35.40 -13.27
CA LYS A 278 -24.44 35.43 -14.64
C LYS A 278 -23.46 34.88 -15.68
N GLY A 279 -22.17 35.26 -15.58
CA GLY A 279 -21.12 34.79 -16.50
C GLY A 279 -20.83 33.29 -16.45
N HIS A 280 -21.27 32.56 -15.41
CA HIS A 280 -21.07 31.11 -15.32
C HIS A 280 -22.10 30.32 -16.12
N LEU A 281 -23.21 30.93 -16.55
CA LEU A 281 -24.26 30.25 -17.32
C LEU A 281 -23.72 29.68 -18.63
N ALA A 282 -22.98 30.50 -19.39
CA ALA A 282 -22.34 30.06 -20.64
C ALA A 282 -21.39 28.88 -20.40
N THR A 283 -20.65 28.88 -19.28
CA THR A 283 -19.75 27.77 -18.91
C THR A 283 -20.51 26.50 -18.56
N LEU A 284 -21.67 26.59 -17.89
CA LEU A 284 -22.49 25.41 -17.58
C LEU A 284 -23.10 24.79 -18.83
N ILE A 285 -23.54 25.64 -19.77
CA ILE A 285 -24.03 25.22 -21.08
C ILE A 285 -22.90 24.54 -21.86
N ALA A 286 -21.73 25.19 -21.92
CA ALA A 286 -20.53 24.64 -22.55
C ALA A 286 -20.02 23.37 -21.88
N ALA A 287 -20.25 23.19 -20.58
CA ALA A 287 -19.90 21.96 -19.88
C ALA A 287 -20.92 20.83 -20.11
N GLY A 288 -21.99 21.07 -20.89
CA GLY A 288 -23.07 20.10 -21.09
C GLY A 288 -23.90 19.85 -19.83
N MET A 289 -23.82 20.75 -18.84
CA MET A 289 -24.52 20.65 -17.55
C MET A 289 -25.98 21.13 -17.63
N MET A 290 -26.38 21.70 -18.76
CA MET A 290 -27.73 22.23 -19.01
C MET A 290 -28.44 21.30 -20.01
N GLN A 291 -28.98 20.18 -19.51
CA GLN A 291 -29.70 19.19 -20.32
C GLN A 291 -31.19 19.19 -19.99
N ASN A 292 -32.01 19.23 -21.04
CA ASN A 292 -33.47 19.15 -20.97
C ASN A 292 -34.08 20.20 -20.03
N ILE A 293 -33.55 21.42 -20.09
CA ILE A 293 -34.08 22.53 -19.30
C ILE A 293 -35.29 23.09 -20.03
N LEU A 294 -36.45 22.99 -19.39
CA LEU A 294 -37.65 23.70 -19.80
C LEU A 294 -37.52 25.17 -19.40
N LEU A 295 -37.65 26.07 -20.37
CA LEU A 295 -37.70 27.51 -20.17
C LEU A 295 -39.06 28.01 -20.63
N GLU A 296 -39.65 28.86 -19.81
CA GLU A 296 -40.92 29.52 -20.10
C GLU A 296 -40.72 31.02 -19.86
N ASN A 297 -41.25 31.86 -20.75
CA ASN A 297 -41.21 33.31 -20.58
C ASN A 297 -42.61 33.89 -20.42
N ASP A 298 -42.69 35.16 -20.02
CA ASP A 298 -43.95 35.87 -19.79
C ASP A 298 -44.82 36.01 -21.06
N GLN A 299 -44.23 35.80 -22.24
CA GLN A 299 -44.94 35.81 -23.53
C GLN A 299 -45.56 34.45 -23.87
N GLY A 300 -45.40 33.43 -23.01
CA GLY A 300 -45.96 32.08 -23.20
C GLY A 300 -45.14 31.19 -24.15
N GLU A 301 -43.96 31.63 -24.58
CA GLU A 301 -43.02 30.78 -25.32
C GLU A 301 -42.45 29.72 -24.37
N ARG A 302 -42.39 28.46 -24.84
CA ARG A 302 -41.93 27.32 -24.05
C ARG A 302 -40.89 26.56 -24.85
N VAL A 303 -39.65 26.54 -24.38
CA VAL A 303 -38.56 25.85 -25.08
C VAL A 303 -37.88 24.82 -24.20
N LEU A 304 -37.60 23.64 -24.77
CA LEU A 304 -36.77 22.62 -24.17
C LEU A 304 -35.34 22.75 -24.70
N VAL A 305 -34.41 23.01 -23.79
CA VAL A 305 -33.03 23.38 -24.13
C VAL A 305 -32.06 22.25 -23.80
N LYS A 306 -31.15 21.96 -24.74
CA LYS A 306 -30.03 21.05 -24.57
C LYS A 306 -28.73 21.70 -25.04
N GLY A 307 -27.80 21.90 -24.11
CA GLY A 307 -26.43 22.32 -24.42
C GLY A 307 -25.52 21.13 -24.70
N ARG A 308 -24.66 21.25 -25.71
CA ARG A 308 -23.56 20.30 -25.97
C ARG A 308 -22.29 21.05 -26.37
N THR A 309 -21.14 20.43 -26.08
CA THR A 309 -19.84 20.91 -26.56
C THR A 309 -19.12 19.76 -27.23
N TYR A 310 -18.58 20.03 -28.40
CA TYR A 310 -17.83 19.06 -29.18
C TYR A 310 -16.58 19.72 -29.77
N LYS A 311 -15.60 18.87 -30.06
CA LYS A 311 -14.32 19.28 -30.63
C LYS A 311 -14.46 19.35 -32.15
N VAL A 312 -14.08 20.49 -32.72
CA VAL A 312 -13.96 20.70 -34.17
C VAL A 312 -12.49 20.96 -34.47
N GLN A 313 -11.99 20.40 -35.56
CA GLN A 313 -10.63 20.63 -36.04
C GLN A 313 -10.71 21.62 -37.20
N GLU A 314 -10.03 22.75 -37.07
CA GLU A 314 -9.86 23.72 -38.16
C GLU A 314 -8.44 23.57 -38.71
N GLU A 315 -8.34 23.25 -40.00
CA GLU A 315 -7.09 23.31 -40.76
C GLU A 315 -6.78 24.77 -41.07
N VAL A 316 -5.62 25.26 -40.62
CA VAL A 316 -5.15 26.61 -40.94
C VAL A 316 -4.04 26.47 -41.97
N GLU A 317 -4.31 26.86 -43.22
CA GLU A 317 -3.27 27.00 -44.24
C GLU A 317 -2.30 28.12 -43.83
N THR A 318 -1.03 27.77 -43.59
CA THR A 318 0.03 28.76 -43.40
C THR A 318 0.50 29.28 -44.75
N ALA A 319 0.65 30.61 -44.85
CA ALA A 319 1.22 31.29 -46.00
C ALA A 319 2.66 30.79 -46.26
N GLU A 320 2.94 30.62 -47.55
CA GLU A 320 4.20 30.30 -48.24
C GLU A 320 5.47 30.27 -47.36
N ASP A 321 6.05 29.06 -47.27
CA ASP A 321 7.43 28.67 -46.89
C ASP A 321 7.69 27.78 -45.65
N ASP A 322 6.68 27.16 -45.03
CA ASP A 322 6.92 26.04 -44.09
C ASP A 322 5.87 24.90 -44.24
N GLU A 323 6.33 23.66 -44.52
CA GLU A 323 5.54 22.41 -44.63
C GLU A 323 4.97 21.91 -43.27
N ALA A 324 4.45 22.81 -42.44
CA ALA A 324 3.86 22.45 -41.15
C ALA A 324 2.34 22.66 -41.18
N GLU A 325 1.59 21.57 -41.31
CA GLU A 325 0.13 21.58 -41.18
C GLU A 325 -0.26 21.84 -39.71
N VAL A 326 -0.75 23.05 -39.42
CA VAL A 326 -1.18 23.44 -38.07
C VAL A 326 -2.67 23.14 -37.90
N VAL A 327 -2.99 21.95 -37.42
CA VAL A 327 -4.34 21.59 -36.99
C VAL A 327 -4.64 22.26 -35.66
N ARG A 328 -5.65 23.14 -35.62
CA ARG A 328 -6.11 23.76 -34.38
C ARG A 328 -7.39 23.09 -33.90
N ASP A 329 -7.34 22.60 -32.67
CA ASP A 329 -8.50 22.07 -31.97
C ASP A 329 -9.32 23.23 -31.40
N ARG A 330 -10.57 23.36 -31.83
CA ARG A 330 -11.54 24.33 -31.31
C ARG A 330 -12.71 23.60 -30.66
N PHE A 331 -13.06 23.97 -29.43
CA PHE A 331 -14.28 23.49 -28.79
C PHE A 331 -15.44 24.40 -29.16
N VAL A 332 -16.45 23.85 -29.83
CA VAL A 332 -17.68 24.57 -30.20
C VAL A 332 -18.76 24.23 -29.18
N THR A 333 -19.33 25.27 -28.58
CA THR A 333 -20.50 25.17 -27.69
C THR A 333 -21.75 25.41 -28.51
N GLU A 334 -22.71 24.51 -28.42
CA GLU A 334 -23.97 24.57 -29.15
C GLU A 334 -25.15 24.41 -28.19
N ILE A 335 -26.18 25.24 -28.39
CA ILE A 335 -27.49 25.08 -27.78
C ILE A 335 -28.48 24.63 -28.86
N ILE A 336 -29.23 23.57 -28.56
CA ILE A 336 -30.43 23.19 -29.30
C ILE A 336 -31.63 23.56 -28.43
N ALA A 337 -32.52 24.40 -28.96
CA ALA A 337 -33.77 24.78 -28.31
C ALA A 337 -34.95 24.26 -29.14
N LEU A 338 -35.76 23.37 -28.57
CA LEU A 338 -36.99 22.86 -29.16
C LEU A 338 -38.17 23.66 -28.62
N ASP A 339 -38.87 24.39 -29.48
CA ASP A 339 -40.12 25.05 -29.12
C ASP A 339 -41.21 23.98 -28.93
N LEU A 340 -41.79 23.93 -27.74
CA LEU A 340 -42.80 22.94 -27.36
C LEU A 340 -44.21 23.30 -27.84
N ASN A 341 -44.42 24.55 -28.25
CA ASN A 341 -45.69 25.01 -28.80
C ASN A 341 -45.75 24.71 -30.31
N THR A 342 -44.64 24.87 -31.04
CA THR A 342 -44.58 24.66 -32.50
C THR A 342 -43.95 23.32 -32.92
N GLY A 343 -43.09 22.74 -32.08
CA GLY A 343 -42.31 21.54 -32.40
C GLY A 343 -41.06 21.80 -33.24
N GLU A 344 -40.76 23.07 -33.55
CA GLU A 344 -39.56 23.44 -34.31
C GLU A 344 -38.33 23.53 -33.40
N HIS A 345 -37.14 23.24 -33.93
CA HIS A 345 -35.88 23.37 -33.20
C HIS A 345 -34.99 24.43 -33.80
N THR A 346 -34.32 25.20 -32.94
CA THR A 346 -33.30 26.18 -33.32
C THR A 346 -31.94 25.74 -32.80
N GLN A 347 -30.92 25.85 -33.65
CA GLN A 347 -29.53 25.54 -33.34
C GLN A 347 -28.76 26.85 -33.17
N VAL A 348 -28.09 27.01 -32.03
CA VAL A 348 -27.32 28.21 -31.67
C VAL A 348 -25.88 27.80 -31.38
N ASN A 349 -24.97 28.08 -32.31
CA ASN A 349 -23.55 27.71 -32.26
C ASN A 349 -22.58 28.90 -32.46
N GLU A 350 -23.08 30.02 -33.00
CA GLU A 350 -22.36 31.29 -33.14
C GLU A 350 -22.26 32.03 -31.79
N PRO A 351 -21.10 32.60 -31.40
CA PRO A 351 -20.93 33.29 -30.12
C PRO A 351 -21.90 34.45 -29.88
N SER A 352 -22.23 35.23 -30.91
CA SER A 352 -23.20 36.32 -30.84
C SER A 352 -24.62 35.81 -30.61
N ALA A 353 -25.05 34.83 -31.41
CA ALA A 353 -26.36 34.20 -31.26
C ALA A 353 -26.52 33.49 -29.90
N LEU A 354 -25.44 32.92 -29.36
CA LEU A 354 -25.41 32.36 -28.02
C LEU A 354 -25.62 33.43 -26.94
N ALA A 355 -24.98 34.58 -27.09
CA ALA A 355 -25.18 35.71 -26.18
C ALA A 355 -26.62 36.22 -26.23
N ASP A 356 -27.18 36.38 -27.43
CA ASP A 356 -28.57 36.82 -27.63
C ASP A 356 -29.58 35.81 -27.05
N PHE A 357 -29.31 34.51 -27.21
CA PHE A 357 -30.14 33.45 -26.62
C PHE A 357 -30.12 33.50 -25.09
N ILE A 358 -28.93 33.62 -24.49
CA ILE A 358 -28.78 33.75 -23.04
C ILE A 358 -29.46 35.01 -22.53
N GLU A 359 -29.42 36.10 -23.30
CA GLU A 359 -30.09 37.36 -22.95
C GLU A 359 -31.61 37.22 -22.98
N LYS A 360 -32.16 36.65 -24.06
CA LYS A 360 -33.61 36.41 -24.21
C LYS A 360 -34.16 35.53 -23.09
N TRP A 361 -33.48 34.44 -22.77
CA TRP A 361 -33.96 33.43 -21.82
C TRP A 361 -33.38 33.57 -20.41
N ARG A 362 -32.76 34.71 -20.12
CA ARG A 362 -31.97 34.96 -18.91
C ARG A 362 -32.69 34.57 -17.62
N GLU A 363 -33.91 35.05 -17.43
CA GLU A 363 -34.64 34.88 -16.17
C GLU A 363 -34.97 33.41 -15.91
N GLY A 364 -35.52 32.71 -16.92
CA GLY A 364 -35.78 31.27 -16.84
C GLY A 364 -34.51 30.44 -16.62
N LEU A 365 -33.41 30.79 -17.30
CA LEU A 365 -32.12 30.10 -17.13
C LEU A 365 -31.58 30.28 -15.71
N VAL A 366 -31.60 31.51 -15.17
CA VAL A 366 -31.13 31.79 -13.81
C VAL A 366 -31.97 31.06 -12.77
N ALA A 367 -33.30 31.12 -12.87
CA ALA A 367 -34.21 30.44 -11.97
C ALA A 367 -33.94 28.92 -11.97
N ARG A 368 -33.87 28.31 -13.15
CA ARG A 368 -33.61 26.88 -13.27
C ARG A 368 -32.24 26.48 -12.74
N VAL A 369 -31.21 27.29 -12.99
CA VAL A 369 -29.85 27.04 -12.50
C VAL A 369 -29.81 27.12 -10.97
N GLN A 370 -30.52 28.07 -10.35
CA GLN A 370 -30.59 28.16 -8.88
C GLN A 370 -31.37 27.00 -8.26
N GLU A 371 -32.46 26.54 -8.89
CA GLU A 371 -33.20 25.35 -8.44
C GLU A 371 -32.36 24.07 -8.55
N THR A 372 -31.66 23.93 -9.68
CA THR A 372 -30.90 22.71 -10.01
C THR A 372 -29.60 22.64 -9.21
N PHE A 373 -28.91 23.76 -9.04
CA PHE A 373 -27.57 23.83 -8.46
C PHE A 373 -27.55 24.63 -7.15
N LYS A 374 -28.18 24.08 -6.12
CA LYS A 374 -28.21 24.71 -4.78
C LYS A 374 -26.79 24.86 -4.21
N PRO A 375 -26.31 26.08 -3.92
CA PRO A 375 -24.96 26.28 -3.45
C PRO A 375 -24.74 25.68 -2.05
N LEU A 376 -23.47 25.50 -1.67
CA LEU A 376 -23.10 25.08 -0.32
C LEU A 376 -23.21 26.23 0.69
N TYR A 377 -22.98 27.46 0.24
CA TYR A 377 -23.05 28.68 1.03
C TYR A 377 -23.78 29.79 0.26
N GLU A 378 -24.79 30.39 0.87
CA GLU A 378 -25.74 31.32 0.23
C GLU A 378 -25.45 32.81 0.49
N PHE A 379 -24.21 33.16 0.88
CA PHE A 379 -23.82 34.51 1.29
C PHE A 379 -24.53 35.05 2.54
N ASP A 380 -25.13 34.19 3.35
CA ASP A 380 -25.74 34.55 4.62
C ASP A 380 -24.77 34.23 5.77
N LEU A 381 -24.08 35.26 6.29
CA LEU A 381 -23.20 35.12 7.45
C LEU A 381 -23.97 34.99 8.76
N ASP A 382 -25.16 35.57 8.85
CA ASP A 382 -25.96 35.56 10.08
C ASP A 382 -26.49 34.16 10.36
N ALA A 383 -26.84 33.41 9.30
CA ALA A 383 -27.21 32.00 9.37
C ALA A 383 -26.10 31.06 9.86
N GLU A 384 -24.82 31.45 9.78
CA GLU A 384 -23.70 30.62 10.25
C GLU A 384 -23.52 30.64 11.78
N GLY A 385 -24.22 31.55 12.45
CA GLY A 385 -24.31 31.62 13.90
C GLY A 385 -23.22 32.47 14.58
N PRO A 386 -23.43 32.82 15.86
CA PRO A 386 -22.65 33.84 16.56
C PRO A 386 -21.17 33.46 16.74
N ARG A 387 -20.85 32.17 16.83
CA ARG A 387 -19.47 31.69 17.02
C ARG A 387 -18.61 31.91 15.77
N VAL A 388 -19.18 31.64 14.59
CA VAL A 388 -18.52 31.89 13.30
C VAL A 388 -18.27 33.38 13.14
N ASN A 389 -19.30 34.20 13.36
CA ASN A 389 -19.22 35.66 13.21
C ASN A 389 -18.22 36.28 14.19
N ALA A 390 -18.22 35.88 15.46
CA ALA A 390 -17.23 36.33 16.43
C ALA A 390 -15.79 35.98 16.04
N THR A 391 -15.58 34.79 15.45
CA THR A 391 -14.25 34.38 14.94
C THR A 391 -13.83 35.25 13.77
N LEU A 392 -14.70 35.44 12.78
CA LEU A 392 -14.43 36.29 11.62
C LEU A 392 -14.14 37.74 12.03
N ASP A 393 -14.87 38.26 13.01
CA ASP A 393 -14.73 39.62 13.52
C ASP A 393 -13.47 39.81 14.37
N GLY A 394 -12.94 38.74 14.98
CA GLY A 394 -11.68 38.78 15.73
C GLY A 394 -10.41 38.80 14.87
N LEU A 395 -10.52 38.51 13.58
CA LEU A 395 -9.36 38.33 12.69
C LEU A 395 -8.93 39.61 11.98
N SER A 396 -7.64 39.65 11.61
CA SER A 396 -6.99 40.74 10.89
C SER A 396 -7.05 42.10 11.59
N LYS A 397 -7.22 42.12 12.92
CA LYS A 397 -7.31 43.36 13.71
C LYS A 397 -5.98 44.09 13.86
N ASN A 398 -4.85 43.39 13.76
CA ASN A 398 -3.51 43.97 13.84
C ASN A 398 -2.99 44.47 12.48
N ARG A 399 -3.71 44.20 11.39
CA ARG A 399 -3.31 44.57 10.04
C ARG A 399 -3.95 45.90 9.62
N ARG A 400 -3.13 46.93 9.45
CA ARG A 400 -3.57 48.23 8.91
C ARG A 400 -3.23 48.32 7.42
N LEU A 401 -4.25 48.54 6.60
CA LEU A 401 -4.07 48.74 5.16
C LEU A 401 -4.00 50.24 4.86
N PRO A 402 -3.12 50.67 3.94
CA PRO A 402 -3.05 52.07 3.52
C PRO A 402 -4.43 52.58 3.06
N GLY A 403 -4.85 53.75 3.55
CA GLY A 403 -6.11 54.37 3.17
C GLY A 403 -7.37 53.80 3.84
N ARG A 404 -7.24 52.88 4.80
CA ARG A 404 -8.38 52.31 5.53
C ARG A 404 -8.33 52.66 7.03
N VAL A 405 -9.44 53.19 7.54
CA VAL A 405 -9.60 53.56 8.96
C VAL A 405 -9.84 52.31 9.83
N GLU A 406 -10.61 51.35 9.32
CA GLU A 406 -10.99 50.15 10.06
C GLU A 406 -10.08 48.96 9.78
N THR A 407 -9.80 48.16 10.82
CA THR A 407 -9.08 46.88 10.70
C THR A 407 -10.03 45.69 10.73
N GLY A 408 -9.60 44.59 10.11
CA GLY A 408 -10.36 43.35 10.01
C GLY A 408 -10.59 42.88 8.58
N LEU A 409 -11.20 41.70 8.44
CA LEU A 409 -11.49 41.09 7.15
C LEU A 409 -12.45 41.93 6.31
N PHE A 410 -12.24 41.95 4.99
CA PHE A 410 -13.23 42.49 4.07
C PHE A 410 -14.47 41.56 4.00
N PRO A 411 -15.68 42.08 3.72
CA PRO A 411 -16.88 41.24 3.58
C PRO A 411 -16.69 40.10 2.58
N ALA A 412 -16.09 40.38 1.41
CA ALA A 412 -15.78 39.35 0.42
C ALA A 412 -14.84 38.25 0.96
N GLN A 413 -13.85 38.62 1.79
CA GLN A 413 -12.95 37.64 2.41
C GLN A 413 -13.69 36.76 3.41
N LYS A 414 -14.63 37.32 4.19
CA LYS A 414 -15.48 36.55 5.12
C LYS A 414 -16.30 35.51 4.36
N HIS A 415 -17.02 35.92 3.31
CA HIS A 415 -17.85 35.02 2.51
C HIS A 415 -17.05 33.91 1.84
N VAL A 416 -15.91 34.24 1.20
CA VAL A 416 -15.04 33.23 0.58
C VAL A 416 -14.47 32.26 1.61
N SER A 417 -14.05 32.75 2.78
CA SER A 417 -13.52 31.90 3.85
C SER A 417 -14.55 30.92 4.39
N VAL A 418 -15.80 31.36 4.60
CA VAL A 418 -16.90 30.49 5.02
C VAL A 418 -17.23 29.44 3.96
N ALA A 419 -17.27 29.82 2.68
CA ALA A 419 -17.51 28.87 1.59
C ALA A 419 -16.42 27.77 1.52
N LEU A 420 -15.15 28.15 1.65
CA LEU A 420 -14.03 27.21 1.67
C LEU A 420 -14.06 26.31 2.92
N TRP A 421 -14.37 26.88 4.10
CA TRP A 421 -14.50 26.12 5.33
C TRP A 421 -15.63 25.09 5.26
N LYS A 422 -16.81 25.48 4.74
CA LYS A 422 -17.94 24.56 4.50
C LYS A 422 -17.54 23.44 3.55
N ARG A 423 -16.82 23.75 2.47
CA ARG A 423 -16.32 22.73 1.54
C ARG A 423 -15.40 21.72 2.24
N LEU A 424 -14.52 22.19 3.11
CA LEU A 424 -13.61 21.33 3.90
C LEU A 424 -14.33 20.51 4.98
N GLN A 425 -15.60 20.80 5.32
CA GLN A 425 -16.40 19.90 6.17
C GLN A 425 -16.86 18.65 5.42
N THR A 426 -17.08 18.77 4.11
CA THR A 426 -17.65 17.71 3.26
C THR A 426 -16.64 17.08 2.30
N ALA A 427 -15.46 17.66 2.16
CA ALA A 427 -14.44 17.25 1.20
C ALA A 427 -13.03 17.46 1.76
N ASN A 428 -12.07 16.71 1.22
CA ASN A 428 -10.68 16.74 1.70
C ASN A 428 -9.84 17.92 1.17
N SER A 429 -10.37 18.72 0.25
CA SER A 429 -9.64 19.83 -0.37
C SER A 429 -10.56 20.97 -0.83
N ALA A 430 -9.99 22.16 -0.87
CA ALA A 430 -10.62 23.36 -1.41
C ALA A 430 -9.55 24.23 -2.10
N ILE A 431 -9.93 24.88 -3.21
CA ILE A 431 -9.02 25.71 -4.02
C ILE A 431 -9.54 27.13 -4.01
N CYS A 432 -8.67 28.08 -3.64
CA CYS A 432 -8.95 29.50 -3.70
C CYS A 432 -8.15 30.14 -4.84
N VAL A 433 -8.81 30.48 -5.94
CA VAL A 433 -8.22 31.24 -7.05
C VAL A 433 -8.67 32.69 -6.96
N GLY A 434 -7.71 33.61 -7.03
CA GLY A 434 -8.00 35.03 -7.00
C GLY A 434 -6.81 35.86 -7.46
N GLU A 435 -7.07 37.05 -7.96
CA GLU A 435 -6.07 37.99 -8.44
C GLU A 435 -5.09 38.43 -7.33
N MET A 436 -3.99 39.07 -7.71
CA MET A 436 -3.06 39.67 -6.75
C MET A 436 -3.80 40.74 -5.92
N GLY A 437 -3.53 40.81 -4.62
CA GLY A 437 -4.17 41.79 -3.73
C GLY A 437 -5.51 41.37 -3.11
N THR A 438 -6.16 40.30 -3.60
CA THR A 438 -7.44 39.78 -3.04
C THR A 438 -7.35 39.27 -1.58
N GLY A 439 -6.13 39.05 -1.07
CA GLY A 439 -5.90 38.57 0.28
C GLY A 439 -6.00 37.06 0.44
N LYS A 440 -5.63 36.28 -0.59
CA LYS A 440 -5.58 34.79 -0.56
C LYS A 440 -4.94 34.23 0.71
N THR A 441 -3.79 34.78 1.11
CA THR A 441 -3.09 34.40 2.34
C THR A 441 -3.98 34.58 3.57
N THR A 442 -4.61 35.75 3.72
CA THR A 442 -5.56 36.05 4.81
C THR A 442 -6.79 35.14 4.77
N ILE A 443 -7.32 34.84 3.58
CA ILE A 443 -8.44 33.90 3.41
C ILE A 443 -8.04 32.51 3.91
N SER A 444 -6.89 31.98 3.48
CA SER A 444 -6.41 30.66 3.91
C SER A 444 -6.16 30.58 5.42
N ILE A 445 -5.62 31.65 6.03
CA ILE A 445 -5.44 31.74 7.48
C ILE A 445 -6.81 31.75 8.19
N THR A 446 -7.79 32.49 7.65
CA THR A 446 -9.15 32.54 8.19
C THR A 446 -9.83 31.17 8.16
N VAL A 447 -9.68 30.42 7.07
CA VAL A 447 -10.18 29.04 6.95
C VAL A 447 -9.56 28.12 8.02
N SER A 448 -8.26 28.26 8.29
CA SER A 448 -7.57 27.53 9.36
C SER A 448 -8.20 27.82 10.73
N GLU A 449 -8.53 29.08 11.03
CA GLU A 449 -9.14 29.46 12.31
C GLU A 449 -10.60 28.97 12.44
N LEU A 450 -11.39 29.03 11.37
CA LEU A 450 -12.73 28.43 11.35
C LEU A 450 -12.67 26.93 11.58
N MET A 451 -11.68 26.24 11.00
CA MET A 451 -11.49 24.80 11.20
C MET A 451 -11.17 24.45 12.65
N ARG A 452 -10.27 25.22 13.27
CA ARG A 452 -9.87 25.09 14.68
C ARG A 452 -11.04 25.29 15.63
N MET A 453 -11.88 26.29 15.34
CA MET A 453 -13.07 26.61 16.13
C MET A 453 -14.08 25.46 16.18
N CYS A 454 -14.44 24.87 15.05
CA CYS A 454 -15.53 23.88 15.00
C CYS A 454 -15.13 22.50 15.52
N SER A 455 -13.85 22.14 15.43
CA SER A 455 -13.39 20.78 15.74
C SER A 455 -12.81 20.64 17.15
N ASN A 456 -12.73 21.72 17.95
CA ASN A 456 -11.95 21.79 19.20
C ASN A 456 -10.52 21.22 19.04
N ASP A 457 -10.02 21.23 17.81
CA ASP A 457 -8.78 20.58 17.40
C ASP A 457 -7.67 21.61 17.42
N THR A 458 -6.77 21.52 18.39
CA THR A 458 -5.68 22.48 18.58
C THR A 458 -4.44 22.14 17.78
N ARG A 459 -4.53 21.19 16.84
CA ARG A 459 -3.40 20.81 15.99
C ARG A 459 -2.97 21.96 15.07
N PRO A 460 -1.66 22.11 14.83
CA PRO A 460 -1.13 23.18 13.97
C PRO A 460 -1.47 23.00 12.49
N SER A 461 -1.31 24.08 11.73
CA SER A 461 -1.40 24.10 10.27
C SER A 461 -0.01 24.11 9.62
N LEU A 462 0.15 23.40 8.51
CA LEU A 462 1.38 23.39 7.70
C LEU A 462 1.17 24.26 6.46
N VAL A 463 2.08 25.20 6.22
CA VAL A 463 2.07 26.10 5.07
C VAL A 463 3.22 25.73 4.13
N LEU A 464 2.88 25.35 2.90
CA LEU A 464 3.83 25.22 1.79
C LEU A 464 3.85 26.51 0.99
N SER A 465 5.02 27.17 0.93
CA SER A 465 5.15 28.47 0.28
C SER A 465 6.35 28.51 -0.68
N PRO A 466 6.34 29.38 -1.71
CA PRO A 466 7.56 29.75 -2.42
C PRO A 466 8.64 30.25 -1.45
N PRO A 467 9.94 29.97 -1.68
CA PRO A 467 11.02 30.34 -0.76
C PRO A 467 11.06 31.83 -0.42
N HIS A 468 10.78 32.69 -1.40
CA HIS A 468 10.79 34.15 -1.24
C HIS A 468 9.56 34.70 -0.48
N LEU A 469 8.53 33.89 -0.24
CA LEU A 469 7.30 34.29 0.46
C LEU A 469 7.23 33.79 1.91
N ILE A 470 8.20 33.00 2.39
CA ILE A 470 8.20 32.43 3.75
C ILE A 470 8.08 33.50 4.83
N ALA A 471 8.95 34.53 4.78
CA ALA A 471 8.92 35.62 5.75
C ALA A 471 7.63 36.44 5.69
N LYS A 472 7.04 36.56 4.49
CA LYS A 472 5.73 37.21 4.30
C LYS A 472 4.62 36.39 4.94
N TRP A 473 4.60 35.07 4.76
CA TRP A 473 3.61 34.18 5.37
C TRP A 473 3.63 34.25 6.90
N ILE A 474 4.81 34.16 7.52
CA ILE A 474 4.96 34.25 8.98
C ILE A 474 4.39 35.57 9.51
N ARG A 475 4.71 36.69 8.84
CA ARG A 475 4.20 38.00 9.19
C ARG A 475 2.68 38.09 9.05
N GLU A 476 2.13 37.66 7.91
CA GLU A 476 0.69 37.73 7.67
C GLU A 476 -0.11 36.82 8.63
N ILE A 477 0.45 35.68 9.07
CA ILE A 477 -0.16 34.84 10.11
C ILE A 477 -0.28 35.62 11.43
N GLN A 478 0.79 36.27 11.87
CA GLN A 478 0.83 37.03 13.13
C GLN A 478 -0.04 38.29 13.08
N GLU A 479 -0.13 38.94 11.91
CA GLU A 479 -1.00 40.10 11.69
C GLU A 479 -2.49 39.71 11.60
N THR A 480 -2.78 38.51 11.06
CA THR A 480 -4.16 38.03 10.86
C THR A 480 -4.74 37.41 12.14
N VAL A 481 -3.95 36.64 12.88
CA VAL A 481 -4.42 35.90 14.05
C VAL A 481 -3.70 36.41 15.30
N PRO A 482 -4.39 37.15 16.18
CA PRO A 482 -3.79 37.64 17.42
C PRO A 482 -3.21 36.50 18.26
N GLY A 483 -1.93 36.61 18.63
CA GLY A 483 -1.24 35.62 19.47
C GLY A 483 -0.82 34.32 18.77
N ALA A 484 -0.95 34.23 17.45
CA ALA A 484 -0.51 33.04 16.72
C ALA A 484 1.01 32.85 16.73
N PHE A 485 1.43 31.60 16.92
CA PHE A 485 2.81 31.16 16.78
C PHE A 485 3.06 30.69 15.34
N ALA A 486 4.09 31.23 14.68
CA ALA A 486 4.49 30.82 13.34
C ALA A 486 5.99 30.59 13.28
N MET A 487 6.44 29.49 12.66
CA MET A 487 7.85 29.12 12.58
C MET A 487 8.22 28.57 11.21
N GLU A 488 9.36 28.99 10.68
CA GLU A 488 9.95 28.43 9.47
C GLU A 488 10.58 27.05 9.74
N LEU A 489 10.36 26.08 8.84
CA LEU A 489 11.05 24.80 8.81
C LEU A 489 12.10 24.80 7.69
N ARG A 490 13.37 25.06 8.04
CA ARG A 490 14.50 25.10 7.11
C ARG A 490 15.21 23.74 6.98
N ARG A 491 15.15 22.91 8.02
CA ARG A 491 15.86 21.63 8.13
C ARG A 491 14.99 20.62 8.88
N ILE A 492 15.33 19.34 8.79
CA ILE A 492 14.61 18.27 9.49
C ILE A 492 14.59 18.48 11.01
N GLY A 493 15.69 18.99 11.59
CA GLY A 493 15.77 19.30 13.02
C GLY A 493 14.76 20.34 13.49
N ASP A 494 14.26 21.19 12.59
CA ASP A 494 13.27 22.21 12.95
C ASP A 494 11.88 21.60 13.20
N VAL A 495 11.60 20.39 12.67
CA VAL A 495 10.31 19.70 12.88
C VAL A 495 10.13 19.26 14.34
N PRO A 496 11.03 18.48 14.97
CA PRO A 496 10.90 18.15 16.40
C PRO A 496 10.96 19.40 17.28
N ASP A 497 11.70 20.43 16.89
CA ASP A 497 11.75 21.69 17.64
C ASP A 497 10.43 22.47 17.56
N PHE A 498 9.77 22.48 16.39
CA PHE A 498 8.41 23.00 16.24
C PHE A 498 7.44 22.28 17.16
N VAL A 499 7.44 20.94 17.12
CA VAL A 499 6.56 20.09 17.92
C VAL A 499 6.77 20.35 19.41
N ARG A 500 8.03 20.48 19.85
CA ARG A 500 8.38 20.80 21.24
C ARG A 500 7.81 22.15 21.65
N ARG A 501 7.98 23.19 20.83
CA ARG A 501 7.48 24.53 21.10
C ARG A 501 5.96 24.57 21.17
N VAL A 502 5.27 23.93 20.23
CA VAL A 502 3.80 23.86 20.20
C VAL A 502 3.25 23.22 21.48
N LYS A 503 3.89 22.17 22.00
CA LYS A 503 3.51 21.53 23.28
C LYS A 503 3.69 22.41 24.51
N THR A 504 4.54 23.43 24.44
CA THR A 504 4.80 24.39 25.54
C THR A 504 3.94 25.65 25.47
N LEU A 505 3.22 25.87 24.37
CA LEU A 505 2.32 27.02 24.24
C LEU A 505 1.10 26.85 25.15
N ALA A 506 0.47 27.98 25.51
CA ALA A 506 -0.80 27.96 26.24
C ALA A 506 -1.86 27.16 25.44
N PRO A 507 -2.72 26.36 26.10
CA PRO A 507 -3.76 25.60 25.42
C PRO A 507 -4.60 26.49 24.49
N GLY A 508 -4.80 26.05 23.25
CA GLY A 508 -5.56 26.81 22.26
C GLY A 508 -4.79 27.96 21.59
N THR A 509 -3.45 28.04 21.73
CA THR A 509 -2.65 28.98 20.92
C THR A 509 -2.60 28.49 19.46
N PRO A 510 -3.00 29.30 18.46
CA PRO A 510 -2.86 28.94 17.05
C PRO A 510 -1.39 28.76 16.68
N ALA A 511 -1.06 27.67 15.97
CA ALA A 511 0.31 27.37 15.59
C ALA A 511 0.44 27.00 14.11
N TYR A 512 1.46 27.55 13.45
CA TYR A 512 1.72 27.38 12.02
C TYR A 512 3.18 27.04 11.76
N ALA A 513 3.42 25.96 11.01
CA ALA A 513 4.73 25.67 10.45
C ALA A 513 4.76 26.12 8.99
N VAL A 514 5.79 26.84 8.58
CA VAL A 514 5.94 27.35 7.21
C VAL A 514 7.18 26.73 6.59
N VAL A 515 7.02 26.00 5.48
CA VAL A 515 8.10 25.30 4.80
C VAL A 515 8.12 25.67 3.31
N SER A 516 9.32 25.79 2.75
CA SER A 516 9.44 26.09 1.33
C SER A 516 9.12 24.86 0.48
N ARG A 517 8.53 25.07 -0.70
CA ARG A 517 8.27 23.98 -1.67
C ARG A 517 9.53 23.18 -1.98
N GLU A 518 10.71 23.82 -2.01
CA GLU A 518 11.99 23.16 -2.27
C GLU A 518 12.42 22.21 -1.16
N MET A 519 12.23 22.60 0.10
CA MET A 519 12.57 21.77 1.25
C MET A 519 11.56 20.64 1.48
N ALA A 520 10.34 20.81 0.98
CA ALA A 520 9.29 19.81 1.01
C ALA A 520 9.36 18.77 -0.13
N LYS A 521 10.20 18.95 -1.17
CA LYS A 521 10.18 18.18 -2.43
C LYS A 521 10.09 16.66 -2.20
N LEU A 522 8.97 16.10 -2.63
CA LEU A 522 8.54 14.70 -2.57
C LEU A 522 9.21 13.84 -3.66
N GLY A 523 10.45 13.39 -3.43
CA GLY A 523 11.15 12.45 -4.32
C GLY A 523 11.98 11.44 -3.53
N SER A 524 11.76 10.16 -3.78
CA SER A 524 12.60 9.08 -3.22
C SER A 524 13.99 9.10 -3.86
N GLY A 525 15.04 9.16 -3.05
CA GLY A 525 16.41 8.91 -3.49
C GLY A 525 16.61 7.47 -4.00
N TRP A 526 17.78 7.19 -4.59
CA TRP A 526 18.18 5.84 -4.99
C TRP A 526 19.68 5.66 -4.81
N LYS A 527 20.12 4.43 -4.56
CA LYS A 527 21.54 4.08 -4.47
C LYS A 527 21.90 2.98 -5.48
N PRO A 528 23.16 2.88 -5.92
CA PRO A 528 23.66 1.73 -6.66
C PRO A 528 23.40 0.40 -5.95
N ALA A 529 23.08 -0.65 -6.70
CA ALA A 529 22.92 -2.01 -6.20
C ALA A 529 23.85 -2.95 -6.97
N TYR A 530 24.82 -3.54 -6.27
CA TYR A 530 25.80 -4.47 -6.80
C TYR A 530 26.28 -5.42 -5.70
N ILE A 531 26.80 -6.58 -6.09
CA ILE A 531 27.62 -7.46 -5.24
C ILE A 531 29.07 -7.41 -5.72
N LYS A 532 30.04 -7.73 -4.86
CA LYS A 532 31.44 -7.91 -5.27
C LYS A 532 31.68 -9.39 -5.54
N ARG A 533 32.27 -9.72 -6.69
CA ARG A 533 32.69 -11.07 -7.04
C ARG A 533 34.17 -11.08 -7.38
N ARG A 534 34.85 -12.14 -7.00
CA ARG A 534 36.22 -12.41 -7.44
C ARG A 534 36.16 -13.28 -8.68
N LEU A 535 36.62 -12.76 -9.81
CA LEU A 535 36.74 -13.50 -11.06
C LEU A 535 38.20 -13.89 -11.26
N VAL A 536 38.43 -15.10 -11.74
CA VAL A 536 39.76 -15.52 -12.20
C VAL A 536 39.78 -15.26 -13.71
N LEU A 537 40.50 -14.23 -14.11
CA LEU A 537 40.64 -13.82 -15.49
C LEU A 537 41.90 -14.46 -16.07
N ARG A 538 41.76 -14.90 -17.32
CA ARG A 538 42.88 -15.34 -18.14
C ARG A 538 43.55 -14.10 -18.70
N GLU A 539 44.76 -13.81 -18.24
CA GLU A 539 45.58 -12.75 -18.76
C GLU A 539 46.66 -13.36 -19.66
N GLU A 540 46.72 -12.94 -20.92
CA GLU A 540 47.77 -13.34 -21.85
C GLU A 540 48.91 -12.34 -21.74
N VAL A 541 49.99 -12.77 -21.09
CA VAL A 541 51.15 -11.93 -20.85
C VAL A 541 52.23 -12.35 -21.84
N ARG A 542 52.72 -11.40 -22.65
CA ARG A 542 53.88 -11.63 -23.49
C ARG A 542 55.14 -11.68 -22.65
N VAL A 543 55.71 -12.87 -22.54
CA VAL A 543 56.95 -13.10 -21.82
C VAL A 543 58.07 -13.23 -22.84
N ARG A 544 59.19 -12.59 -22.51
CA ARG A 544 60.38 -12.60 -23.34
C ARG A 544 61.21 -13.83 -22.95
N ASP A 545 61.64 -14.60 -23.94
CA ASP A 545 62.50 -15.75 -23.70
C ASP A 545 63.87 -15.29 -23.17
N GLU A 546 64.35 -15.89 -22.08
CA GLU A 546 65.70 -15.67 -21.56
C GLU A 546 66.66 -16.70 -22.19
N GLY A 547 67.31 -16.28 -23.29
CA GLY A 547 68.30 -17.04 -24.05
C GLY A 547 68.61 -16.33 -25.39
N GLU A 548 69.71 -16.68 -26.08
CA GLU A 548 70.20 -16.01 -27.31
C GLU A 548 69.32 -16.24 -28.57
N GLY A 549 68.01 -16.08 -28.45
CA GLY A 549 67.04 -16.02 -29.54
C GLY A 549 65.97 -14.98 -29.21
N TRP A 550 65.68 -14.08 -30.15
CA TRP A 550 64.66 -13.03 -30.00
C TRP A 550 63.23 -13.58 -30.15
N GLY A 551 62.83 -14.47 -29.25
CA GLY A 551 61.48 -15.04 -29.16
C GLY A 551 60.63 -14.36 -28.10
N TRP A 552 59.35 -14.13 -28.42
CA TRP A 552 58.30 -13.84 -27.44
C TRP A 552 57.36 -15.04 -27.44
N HIS A 553 56.97 -15.51 -26.27
CA HIS A 553 55.88 -16.46 -26.14
C HIS A 553 54.77 -15.86 -25.29
N ASP A 554 53.53 -16.20 -25.63
CA ASP A 554 52.37 -15.80 -24.84
C ASP A 554 52.26 -16.79 -23.67
N GLU A 555 52.49 -16.29 -22.44
CA GLU A 555 52.28 -17.06 -21.22
C GLU A 555 50.88 -16.74 -20.69
N VAL A 556 50.10 -17.78 -20.42
CA VAL A 556 48.78 -17.63 -19.80
C VAL A 556 48.95 -17.51 -18.29
N ARG A 557 48.68 -16.33 -17.76
CA ARG A 557 48.63 -16.09 -16.32
C ARG A 557 47.17 -15.96 -15.87
N TRP A 558 46.89 -16.45 -14.68
CA TRP A 558 45.56 -16.34 -14.09
C TRP A 558 45.59 -15.28 -12.99
N ALA A 559 44.89 -14.18 -13.21
CA ALA A 559 44.78 -13.09 -12.25
C ALA A 559 43.40 -13.10 -11.60
N ALA A 560 43.35 -13.00 -10.27
CA ALA A 560 42.09 -12.93 -9.55
C ALA A 560 41.72 -11.47 -9.29
N GLU A 561 40.71 -10.96 -10.00
CA GLU A 561 40.23 -9.57 -9.91
C GLU A 561 38.90 -9.49 -9.13
N GLU A 562 38.73 -8.44 -8.31
CA GLU A 562 37.44 -8.13 -7.69
C GLU A 562 36.64 -7.15 -8.57
N VAL A 563 35.45 -7.59 -9.00
CA VAL A 563 34.56 -6.84 -9.88
C VAL A 563 33.20 -6.61 -9.22
N PHE A 564 32.49 -5.57 -9.66
CA PHE A 564 31.06 -5.47 -9.36
C PHE A 564 30.24 -6.40 -10.25
N ALA A 565 29.23 -7.04 -9.67
CA ALA A 565 28.34 -7.95 -10.38
C ALA A 565 26.88 -7.70 -9.99
N CYS A 566 25.97 -8.12 -10.88
CA CYS A 566 24.54 -8.04 -10.68
C CYS A 566 24.12 -8.86 -9.43
N PRO A 567 23.35 -8.29 -8.49
CA PRO A 567 22.86 -9.03 -7.33
C PRO A 567 21.87 -10.15 -7.68
N ASN A 568 21.22 -10.06 -8.85
CA ASN A 568 20.18 -11.00 -9.26
C ASN A 568 20.76 -12.24 -9.98
N CYS A 569 21.53 -12.02 -11.05
CA CYS A 569 22.08 -13.13 -11.86
C CYS A 569 23.59 -13.36 -11.65
N GLY A 570 24.29 -12.46 -10.96
CA GLY A 570 25.74 -12.56 -10.76
C GLY A 570 26.60 -12.19 -11.97
N HIS A 571 26.01 -11.68 -13.07
CA HIS A 571 26.74 -11.21 -14.26
C HIS A 571 27.66 -10.03 -13.90
N PRO A 572 28.94 -10.01 -14.34
CA PRO A 572 29.84 -8.89 -14.11
C PRO A 572 29.28 -7.59 -14.70
N VAL A 573 29.44 -6.49 -14.00
CA VAL A 573 29.01 -5.18 -14.49
C VAL A 573 30.11 -4.61 -15.37
N CYS A 574 29.82 -4.47 -16.65
CA CYS A 574 30.74 -3.89 -17.63
C CYS A 574 30.32 -2.48 -18.04
N GLU A 575 31.24 -1.72 -18.66
CA GLU A 575 30.83 -0.49 -19.33
C GLU A 575 30.06 -0.82 -20.61
N VAL A 576 29.02 -0.04 -20.93
CA VAL A 576 28.19 -0.30 -22.12
C VAL A 576 28.27 0.90 -23.06
N GLU A 577 28.77 0.65 -24.27
CA GLU A 577 28.80 1.59 -25.39
C GLU A 577 28.25 0.90 -26.64
N GLY A 578 27.39 1.57 -27.41
CA GLY A 578 26.86 1.01 -28.66
C GLY A 578 26.13 -0.34 -28.53
N GLY A 579 25.61 -0.68 -27.35
CA GLY A 579 24.94 -1.96 -27.08
C GLY A 579 25.88 -3.15 -26.84
N ARG A 580 27.17 -2.90 -26.60
CA ARG A 580 28.19 -3.93 -26.29
C ARG A 580 28.86 -3.63 -24.95
N GLU A 581 29.27 -4.70 -24.26
CA GLU A 581 29.99 -4.63 -22.99
C GLU A 581 31.50 -4.49 -23.21
N TYR A 582 32.12 -3.57 -22.48
CA TYR A 582 33.55 -3.25 -22.51
C TYR A 582 34.07 -3.11 -21.09
N GLY A 583 35.06 -3.93 -20.70
CA GLY A 583 35.80 -3.82 -19.45
C GLY A 583 34.94 -3.95 -18.17
N HIS A 584 35.53 -4.40 -17.07
CA HIS A 584 34.81 -4.47 -15.80
C HIS A 584 34.75 -3.10 -15.11
N VAL A 585 33.62 -2.81 -14.46
CA VAL A 585 33.46 -1.58 -13.67
C VAL A 585 33.99 -1.79 -12.25
N HIS A 586 34.92 -0.94 -11.85
CA HIS A 586 35.54 -0.97 -10.51
C HIS A 586 35.19 0.23 -9.61
N ASP A 587 34.57 1.30 -10.16
CA ASP A 587 34.17 2.49 -9.41
C ASP A 587 32.65 2.60 -9.28
N ALA A 588 32.15 2.63 -8.04
CA ALA A 588 30.74 2.78 -7.73
C ALA A 588 30.16 4.11 -8.24
N ALA A 589 30.99 5.13 -8.48
CA ALA A 589 30.57 6.39 -9.09
C ALA A 589 29.97 6.18 -10.49
N TYR A 590 30.42 5.16 -11.24
CA TYR A 590 29.86 4.81 -12.55
C TYR A 590 28.37 4.44 -12.48
N LEU A 591 27.99 3.72 -11.42
CA LEU A 591 26.62 3.30 -11.13
C LEU A 591 25.79 4.41 -10.47
N ALA A 592 26.44 5.33 -9.73
CA ALA A 592 25.76 6.44 -9.06
C ALA A 592 25.36 7.59 -10.01
N LYS A 593 26.05 7.75 -11.16
CA LYS A 593 25.77 8.84 -12.13
C LYS A 593 24.40 8.72 -12.79
N ARG A 594 23.94 7.50 -13.09
CA ARG A 594 22.65 7.24 -13.75
C ARG A 594 22.11 5.87 -13.40
N LYS A 595 20.77 5.72 -13.41
CA LYS A 595 20.12 4.42 -13.25
C LYS A 595 20.50 3.51 -14.42
N ARG A 596 20.97 2.31 -14.10
CA ARG A 596 21.45 1.31 -15.06
C ARG A 596 20.77 -0.02 -14.77
N PHE A 597 20.70 -0.86 -15.80
CA PHE A 597 20.15 -2.21 -15.73
C PHE A 597 21.27 -3.19 -16.08
N CYS A 598 21.18 -4.40 -15.53
CA CYS A 598 22.07 -5.50 -15.88
C CYS A 598 21.96 -5.79 -17.37
N PHE A 599 23.08 -5.95 -18.05
CA PHE A 599 23.10 -6.27 -19.48
C PHE A 599 22.46 -7.63 -19.77
N GLU A 600 22.74 -8.64 -18.93
CA GLU A 600 22.28 -10.02 -19.11
C GLU A 600 20.81 -10.24 -18.72
N CYS A 601 20.43 -9.92 -17.48
CA CYS A 601 19.09 -10.24 -16.97
C CYS A 601 18.13 -9.04 -16.91
N HIS A 602 18.58 -7.86 -17.36
CA HIS A 602 17.84 -6.60 -17.29
C HIS A 602 17.34 -6.17 -15.90
N ALA A 603 17.79 -6.86 -14.83
CA ALA A 603 17.47 -6.46 -13.47
C ALA A 603 18.09 -5.09 -13.13
N PRO A 604 17.43 -4.24 -12.34
CA PRO A 604 17.96 -2.93 -11.98
C PRO A 604 19.25 -3.05 -11.17
N LEU A 605 20.29 -2.30 -11.56
CA LEU A 605 21.54 -2.13 -10.80
C LEU A 605 21.45 -0.94 -9.83
N PHE A 606 20.24 -0.63 -9.40
CA PHE A 606 19.93 0.41 -8.42
C PHE A 606 18.80 -0.06 -7.51
N GLN A 607 18.81 0.44 -6.27
CA GLN A 607 17.72 0.24 -5.33
C GLN A 607 17.17 1.60 -4.92
N MET A 608 15.84 1.72 -4.93
CA MET A 608 15.17 2.89 -4.38
C MET A 608 15.44 2.95 -2.87
N THR A 609 15.97 4.06 -2.37
CA THR A 609 16.25 4.21 -0.95
C THR A 609 15.01 4.76 -0.26
N HIS A 610 14.37 3.91 0.54
CA HIS A 610 13.69 4.41 1.73
C HIS A 610 14.77 4.79 2.74
N LEU A 611 14.81 6.05 3.17
CA LEU A 611 15.76 6.55 4.17
C LEU A 611 15.48 6.04 5.60
N ASN A 612 15.33 4.72 5.75
CA ASN A 612 15.36 4.01 7.03
C ASN A 612 16.20 2.75 6.83
N GLY A 613 17.49 2.84 7.11
CA GLY A 613 18.43 1.73 7.00
C GLY A 613 19.83 2.15 7.44
N VAL A 614 19.96 2.56 8.70
CA VAL A 614 21.27 2.59 9.36
C VAL A 614 21.65 1.13 9.62
N THR A 615 22.43 0.52 8.73
CA THR A 615 23.37 -0.50 9.16
C THR A 615 24.55 0.23 9.78
N ARG A 616 24.63 0.22 11.12
CA ARG A 616 25.92 0.40 11.79
C ARG A 616 26.81 -0.73 11.29
N ALA A 617 27.83 -0.41 10.51
CA ALA A 617 28.98 -1.28 10.37
C ALA A 617 29.64 -1.36 11.75
N CYS A 618 29.34 -2.42 12.50
CA CYS A 618 30.11 -2.78 13.67
C CYS A 618 31.42 -3.38 13.16
N ALA A 619 32.42 -2.53 12.93
CA ALA A 619 33.79 -2.96 12.81
C ALA A 619 34.28 -3.31 14.22
N SER A 620 34.59 -4.58 14.42
CA SER A 620 35.27 -5.12 15.58
C SER A 620 36.60 -4.39 15.82
N SER A 621 36.78 -3.81 17.01
CA SER A 621 38.07 -3.78 17.71
C SER A 621 37.85 -3.38 19.17
N LEU A 622 38.17 -4.31 20.07
CA LEU A 622 38.53 -3.98 21.45
C LEU A 622 39.70 -3.00 21.42
N PRO A 623 39.70 -2.00 22.31
CA PRO A 623 40.84 -1.91 23.22
C PRO A 623 40.46 -1.66 24.67
N LEU A 624 41.40 -2.12 25.50
CA LEU A 624 41.50 -2.07 26.95
C LEU A 624 41.40 -0.66 27.56
N LEU A 625 41.05 -0.63 28.85
CA LEU A 625 41.13 0.48 29.80
C LEU A 625 42.38 1.37 29.62
N GLY A 626 42.20 2.68 29.84
CA GLY A 626 43.30 3.53 30.32
C GLY A 626 43.22 5.03 30.01
N SER A 627 42.82 5.82 31.03
CA SER A 627 43.34 7.15 31.42
C SER A 627 43.31 8.37 30.46
N ASN A 628 42.45 9.32 30.87
CA ASN A 628 42.63 10.78 31.06
C ASN A 628 42.89 11.82 29.93
N PRO A 629 42.40 13.08 30.12
CA PRO A 629 42.23 14.11 29.09
C PRO A 629 43.26 15.27 29.19
N GLY A 630 43.48 16.02 28.11
CA GLY A 630 44.16 17.33 28.20
C GLY A 630 44.52 18.04 26.89
N ALA A 631 44.30 19.36 26.88
CA ALA A 631 44.85 20.43 26.00
C ALA A 631 44.35 20.49 24.54
N ALA A 632 43.65 21.53 24.03
CA ALA A 632 43.81 23.00 24.03
C ALA A 632 44.80 23.56 22.97
N HIS A 633 44.39 24.69 22.34
CA HIS A 633 45.13 25.65 21.48
C HIS A 633 45.32 25.29 19.99
N GLN A 634 45.31 26.20 18.99
CA GLN A 634 44.88 27.60 18.78
C GLN A 634 45.22 27.98 17.31
N GLY A 635 44.43 28.86 16.67
CA GLY A 635 44.83 29.78 15.56
C GLY A 635 45.17 29.18 14.18
N ARG A 636 45.25 29.92 13.07
CA ARG A 636 44.64 31.16 12.55
C ARG A 636 45.05 31.23 11.05
N CYS A 637 44.25 31.91 10.22
CA CYS A 637 44.40 32.07 8.76
C CYS A 637 45.71 32.73 8.27
N GLY A 638 46.06 32.51 7.00
CA GLY A 638 46.92 33.44 6.21
C GLY A 638 47.26 32.98 4.78
N ASN A 639 46.90 33.81 3.81
CA ASN A 639 47.01 33.69 2.34
C ASN A 639 48.44 33.67 1.73
N GLY A 640 48.56 33.22 0.47
CA GLY A 640 49.59 33.72 -0.48
C GLY A 640 50.01 32.74 -1.59
N ASN A 641 49.88 33.19 -2.85
CA ASN A 641 50.36 32.60 -4.13
C ASN A 641 51.87 32.22 -4.08
N ASP A 642 52.43 31.30 -4.87
CA ASP A 642 52.50 31.27 -6.34
C ASP A 642 53.15 29.94 -6.87
N SER A 643 52.91 29.69 -8.15
CA SER A 643 53.55 28.82 -9.18
C SER A 643 54.58 27.72 -8.86
N SER A 644 54.29 26.54 -9.45
CA SER A 644 55.19 25.61 -10.16
C SER A 644 56.38 24.97 -9.42
N ALA A 645 56.23 23.69 -9.05
CA ALA A 645 57.16 22.61 -9.42
C ALA A 645 56.61 21.25 -8.97
N THR A 646 56.76 20.28 -9.86
CA THR A 646 56.58 18.83 -9.72
C THR A 646 57.19 18.23 -8.45
N ALA A 647 56.42 17.42 -7.72
CA ALA A 647 56.76 16.04 -7.32
C ALA A 647 55.73 15.45 -6.35
N GLN A 648 55.20 14.27 -6.73
CA GLN A 648 54.93 13.12 -5.86
C GLN A 648 54.53 13.36 -4.40
N ASN A 649 53.24 13.28 -4.10
CA ASN A 649 52.68 12.18 -3.32
C ASN A 649 51.19 12.42 -3.11
N GLY A 650 50.41 11.36 -3.34
CA GLY A 650 48.96 11.40 -3.29
C GLY A 650 48.46 11.82 -1.92
N HIS A 651 47.42 12.65 -1.93
CA HIS A 651 46.26 12.63 -1.03
C HIS A 651 45.16 13.39 -1.79
N GLY A 652 44.40 12.64 -2.60
CA GLY A 652 43.27 13.19 -3.33
C GLY A 652 42.26 13.78 -2.35
N ARG A 653 42.06 15.10 -2.44
CA ARG A 653 40.94 15.83 -1.85
C ARG A 653 39.67 14.98 -1.92
N ALA A 654 39.08 14.67 -0.76
CA ALA A 654 37.72 14.19 -0.68
C ALA A 654 36.82 15.24 -1.35
N LYS A 655 36.39 14.98 -2.59
CA LYS A 655 35.28 15.70 -3.21
C LYS A 655 34.10 15.52 -2.27
N ALA A 656 33.58 16.64 -1.77
CA ALA A 656 32.39 16.69 -0.94
C ALA A 656 31.32 15.76 -1.53
N THR A 657 31.04 14.68 -0.82
CA THR A 657 29.89 13.83 -1.09
C THR A 657 28.66 14.71 -0.92
N VAL A 658 27.93 14.91 -2.02
CA VAL A 658 26.64 15.60 -2.01
C VAL A 658 25.76 14.87 -0.99
N THR A 659 25.52 15.53 0.14
CA THR A 659 24.59 15.02 1.15
C THR A 659 23.20 15.12 0.54
N GLU A 660 22.64 13.97 0.16
CA GLU A 660 21.28 13.88 -0.36
C GLU A 660 20.31 14.47 0.67
N ARG A 661 19.55 15.49 0.26
CA ARG A 661 18.57 16.18 1.11
C ARG A 661 17.39 15.24 1.34
N TYR A 662 17.12 14.88 2.60
CA TYR A 662 15.91 14.16 2.98
C TYR A 662 14.72 15.15 2.95
N PRO A 663 13.61 14.84 2.24
CA PRO A 663 12.44 15.72 2.17
C PRO A 663 11.77 15.95 3.53
N ILE A 664 11.54 17.20 3.93
CA ILE A 664 10.87 17.50 5.21
C ILE A 664 9.46 16.89 5.25
N ALA A 665 8.75 16.87 4.10
CA ALA A 665 7.43 16.27 3.99
C ALA A 665 7.42 14.77 4.34
N ASP A 666 8.37 13.99 3.81
CA ASP A 666 8.50 12.56 4.13
C ASP A 666 8.82 12.32 5.61
N TYR A 667 9.49 13.26 6.26
CA TYR A 667 9.88 13.14 7.66
C TYR A 667 8.65 13.38 8.54
N ILE A 668 7.88 14.42 8.22
CA ILE A 668 6.59 14.72 8.88
C ILE A 668 5.63 13.54 8.71
N ALA A 669 5.42 13.07 7.48
CA ALA A 669 4.50 11.96 7.18
C ALA A 669 4.81 10.69 7.97
N ARG A 670 6.11 10.37 8.15
CA ARG A 670 6.54 9.15 8.85
C ARG A 670 6.59 9.28 10.38
N ARG A 671 7.03 10.43 10.90
CA ARG A 671 7.33 10.61 12.33
C ARG A 671 6.22 11.32 13.09
N TYR A 672 5.41 12.11 12.39
CA TYR A 672 4.34 12.92 12.97
C TYR A 672 3.03 12.78 12.18
N PRO A 673 2.58 11.55 11.86
CA PRO A 673 1.33 11.35 11.12
C PRO A 673 0.16 11.97 11.87
N GLY A 674 -0.65 12.78 11.18
CA GLY A 674 -1.80 13.45 11.76
C GLY A 674 -1.47 14.54 12.78
N PHE A 675 -0.21 14.98 12.92
CA PHE A 675 0.14 16.09 13.80
C PHE A 675 -0.38 17.44 13.26
N PHE A 676 -0.31 17.65 11.95
CA PHE A 676 -0.88 18.83 11.31
C PHE A 676 -2.34 18.57 10.92
N LYS A 677 -3.22 19.55 11.17
CA LYS A 677 -4.64 19.44 10.83
C LYS A 677 -4.93 19.84 9.39
N LEU A 678 -4.28 20.90 8.93
CA LEU A 678 -4.54 21.52 7.63
C LEU A 678 -3.24 21.79 6.91
N LEU A 679 -3.21 21.46 5.61
CA LEU A 679 -2.16 21.86 4.69
C LEU A 679 -2.65 23.04 3.86
N ILE A 680 -1.92 24.16 3.92
CA ILE A 680 -2.13 25.33 3.09
C ILE A 680 -1.01 25.38 2.06
N ALA A 681 -1.32 25.22 0.78
CA ALA A 681 -0.32 25.25 -0.29
C ALA A 681 -0.49 26.51 -1.15
N ASP A 682 0.53 27.35 -1.16
CA ASP A 682 0.63 28.54 -2.02
C ASP A 682 1.29 28.16 -3.35
N GLU A 683 0.72 28.63 -4.46
CA GLU A 683 1.12 28.30 -5.85
C GLU A 683 1.14 26.79 -6.18
N VAL A 684 -0.04 26.19 -6.31
CA VAL A 684 -0.21 24.79 -6.77
C VAL A 684 -0.42 24.76 -8.28
N HIS A 685 0.59 24.30 -9.04
CA HIS A 685 0.48 24.13 -10.51
C HIS A 685 -0.02 22.73 -10.92
N ARG A 686 0.09 21.72 -10.04
CA ARG A 686 -0.47 20.37 -10.20
C ARG A 686 -0.91 19.86 -8.84
N VAL A 687 -2.14 19.37 -8.73
CA VAL A 687 -2.64 18.69 -7.52
C VAL A 687 -2.04 17.28 -7.51
N PRO A 688 -1.16 16.92 -6.55
CA PRO A 688 -0.68 15.55 -6.46
C PRO A 688 -1.85 14.68 -6.00
N ARG A 689 -2.16 13.60 -6.73
CA ARG A 689 -3.23 12.64 -6.38
C ARG A 689 -3.03 11.95 -5.01
N SER A 690 -1.95 12.23 -4.29
CA SER A 690 -1.50 11.47 -3.12
C SER A 690 -0.77 12.33 -2.07
N VAL A 691 -1.36 13.45 -1.63
CA VAL A 691 -0.89 14.12 -0.41
C VAL A 691 -1.85 13.80 0.74
N HIS A 692 -1.74 12.58 1.26
CA HIS A 692 -2.15 12.27 2.63
C HIS A 692 -0.93 12.56 3.50
N LEU A 693 -0.82 13.78 4.03
CA LEU A 693 0.14 14.17 5.06
C LEU A 693 -0.49 14.06 6.45
#